data_AF-A0A960QV83-F1
#
_entry.id   AF-A0A960QV83-F1
#
_cell.length_a   1.000
_cell.length_b   1.000
_cell.length_c   1.000
_cell.angle_alpha   90.00
_cell.angle_beta   90.00
_cell.angle_gamma   90.00
#
_symmetry.space_group_name_H-M   'P 1'
#
loop_
_entity.id
_entity.type
_entity.pdbx_description
1 polymer ?
#
loop_
_entity_poly.entity_id
_entity_poly.type
_entity_poly.pdbx_seq_one_letter_code
_entity_poly.pdbx_strand_id
1 'polypeptide(L)'
;FSQVETPWGVSRGDTAGFWRFDPRVTRLDPFGFPSMVSQNPCGVALDRWGALFVKSNGPHLCFATPGLIATTHPRELMQFAQVGQTPGKSMGGDIVESAHLPDWIQNHAVIAGYFAREISAIPLVEDAAGYAVSQPIQLVYGGHESFRPVDIRQGPDGAIYISDWFNPVINHYQVSLRHPDRDYSHGRIWRLSAKGRPLVTPPNLATSSIDQWVGYLGSDEPWPRLQARRLLRDHGNSEMVREALRKRLKELKPDENIALVEIAGVLESLGDVTGEVLDQLQNSPEPMARAAAGRILARLMAPVADGKTRLSKLLRDPHPRPRLEAVVACASLKEPEALKMALTALDAGPDRFIEYSLGQAVFALEEWWLPALQSGSLKFETPSHLAFVLETLGNGVAADLARKAMDDSLSKADRQRLLLVLAKLGTPADLSQVFEEAAESGSEGLLVALVEAAESRRARPEPLREEELRALIRNGDGATRLTAAKLAGLWKVASLEEVISALVGDETQETALRAVAAMSAARIQGKAAASFLLPLVESKAAPLALRRSAVEALAIADVTAAGQRIAAMALGTQGDPSSTELLSVFLTQNGGAAALAAALESEKSVDAAKAQEILTAMNRLGRTDPKLAPLLNRAIGRQSGAPEYAPKRVEVIVRAVRAGEGNPEKGAEVFRLAQLACMACHRIGDEGGVIGPSLNGVGAGLPLDQIVESILWPERQIKEGFQAVAFTTTSGSAITGYVEREGDDIVWYRNTTTPWILPLAKKDIASRENIPTLMPPGLTQSLTEEQLRDLVAYLASLKG
;
A
#
# COMPACT_ATOMS: atom_id res chain seq x y z
N PHE A 1 5.20 21.81 2.94
CA PHE A 1 4.53 21.62 4.24
C PHE A 1 4.02 22.95 4.73
N SER A 2 2.87 22.96 5.41
CA SER A 2 2.22 24.21 5.85
C SER A 2 2.34 24.33 7.37
N GLN A 3 2.78 25.50 7.83
CA GLN A 3 2.84 25.85 9.24
C GLN A 3 1.96 27.08 9.45
N VAL A 4 0.96 26.96 10.32
CA VAL A 4 -0.02 28.01 10.57
C VAL A 4 0.02 28.39 12.03
N GLU A 5 0.27 29.67 12.30
CA GLU A 5 0.18 30.22 13.64
C GLU A 5 -1.29 30.39 14.06
N THR A 6 -1.63 29.89 15.25
CA THR A 6 -2.95 29.99 15.86
C THR A 6 -2.81 30.49 17.30
N PRO A 7 -3.89 30.94 17.97
CA PRO A 7 -3.84 31.24 19.41
C PRO A 7 -3.44 30.06 20.30
N TRP A 8 -3.40 28.84 19.76
CA TRP A 8 -3.00 27.60 20.44
C TRP A 8 -1.54 27.20 20.11
N GLY A 9 -0.79 28.09 19.47
CA GLY A 9 0.56 27.83 18.97
C GLY A 9 0.61 27.49 17.49
N VAL A 10 1.80 27.08 17.04
CA VAL A 10 2.05 26.73 15.64
C VAL A 10 1.50 25.35 15.34
N SER A 11 0.51 25.28 14.46
CA SER A 11 -0.02 24.03 13.93
C SER A 11 0.77 23.60 12.69
N ARG A 12 1.37 22.41 12.74
CA ARG A 12 2.32 21.91 11.74
C ARG A 12 1.74 20.75 10.94
N GLY A 13 1.57 20.96 9.63
CA GLY A 13 1.25 19.91 8.66
C GLY A 13 2.52 19.47 7.94
N ASP A 14 3.28 18.57 8.56
CA ASP A 14 4.58 18.06 8.07
C ASP A 14 4.44 17.00 6.98
N THR A 15 3.21 16.71 6.55
CA THR A 15 2.88 15.93 5.36
C THR A 15 1.82 16.65 4.54
N ALA A 16 1.67 16.27 3.27
CA ALA A 16 0.46 16.63 2.53
C ALA A 16 -0.75 16.03 3.26
N GLY A 17 -1.88 16.75 3.26
CA GLY A 17 -2.99 16.42 4.13
C GLY A 17 -4.15 17.40 4.06
N PHE A 18 -5.03 17.28 5.04
CA PHE A 18 -6.19 18.13 5.24
C PHE A 18 -6.19 18.67 6.67
N TRP A 19 -6.99 19.70 6.87
CA TRP A 19 -7.04 20.42 8.14
C TRP A 19 -8.46 20.40 8.67
N ARG A 20 -8.60 20.24 9.98
CA ARG A 20 -9.86 20.52 10.67
C ARG A 20 -9.74 21.88 11.34
N PHE A 21 -10.60 22.81 10.95
CA PHE A 21 -10.65 24.13 11.54
C PHE A 21 -11.87 24.27 12.46
N ASP A 22 -11.63 24.63 13.71
CA ASP A 22 -12.66 25.04 14.65
C ASP A 22 -12.69 26.57 14.75
N PRO A 23 -13.66 27.25 14.11
CA PRO A 23 -13.69 28.72 14.04
C PRO A 23 -13.98 29.37 15.40
N ARG A 24 -14.53 28.66 16.38
CA ARG A 24 -14.96 29.21 17.67
C ARG A 24 -13.77 29.56 18.57
N VAL A 25 -12.75 28.73 18.45
CA VAL A 25 -11.49 28.86 19.19
C VAL A 25 -10.31 29.14 18.27
N THR A 26 -10.55 29.25 16.96
CA THR A 26 -9.49 29.37 15.95
C THR A 26 -8.43 28.27 16.07
N ARG A 27 -8.85 27.05 16.45
CA ARG A 27 -7.98 25.87 16.53
C ARG A 27 -7.91 25.22 15.15
N LEU A 28 -6.70 24.88 14.72
CA LEU A 28 -6.46 24.23 13.44
C LEU A 28 -5.69 22.93 13.69
N ASP A 29 -6.31 21.79 13.42
CA ASP A 29 -5.72 20.47 13.63
C ASP A 29 -5.25 19.89 12.28
N PRO A 30 -3.96 19.52 12.13
CA PRO A 30 -3.43 18.94 10.90
C PRO A 30 -3.63 17.42 10.88
N PHE A 31 -4.04 16.89 9.73
CA PHE A 31 -4.09 15.46 9.47
C PHE A 31 -3.48 15.16 8.11
N GLY A 32 -2.59 14.18 8.04
CA GLY A 32 -1.91 13.83 6.79
C GLY A 32 -1.28 12.44 6.90
N PHE A 33 -1.05 11.83 5.74
CA PHE A 33 -0.51 10.47 5.63
C PHE A 33 0.58 10.48 4.55
N PRO A 34 1.68 9.72 4.70
CA PRO A 34 2.72 9.57 3.69
C PRO A 34 2.25 8.67 2.53
N SER A 35 1.13 9.03 1.90
CA SER A 35 0.45 8.26 0.86
C SER A 35 -0.30 9.16 -0.12
N MET A 36 -0.69 8.60 -1.27
CA MET A 36 -1.46 9.34 -2.27
C MET A 36 -2.75 9.92 -1.71
N VAL A 37 -3.37 9.28 -0.71
CA VAL A 37 -4.62 9.71 -0.06
C VAL A 37 -4.56 11.17 0.39
N SER A 38 -3.41 11.57 0.93
CA SER A 38 -3.20 12.92 1.47
C SER A 38 -2.36 13.83 0.58
N GLN A 39 -1.65 13.27 -0.42
CA GLN A 39 -0.85 14.06 -1.36
C GLN A 39 -1.68 14.90 -2.32
N ASN A 40 -2.83 14.38 -2.75
CA ASN A 40 -3.72 15.09 -3.68
C ASN A 40 -5.20 14.78 -3.37
N PRO A 41 -5.68 15.13 -2.16
CA PRO A 41 -7.07 14.91 -1.77
C PRO A 41 -7.97 15.82 -2.62
N CYS A 42 -8.88 15.22 -3.36
CA CYS A 42 -9.80 15.89 -4.29
C CYS A 42 -11.28 15.55 -4.02
N GLY A 43 -11.56 14.84 -2.92
CA GLY A 43 -12.91 14.57 -2.46
C GLY A 43 -12.92 14.23 -0.97
N VAL A 44 -13.97 14.68 -0.29
CA VAL A 44 -14.25 14.35 1.11
C VAL A 44 -15.74 14.07 1.23
N ALA A 45 -16.06 12.95 1.87
CA ALA A 45 -17.43 12.54 2.18
C ALA A 45 -17.55 12.13 3.66
N LEU A 46 -18.74 12.33 4.22
CA LEU A 46 -19.12 11.88 5.55
C LEU A 46 -20.32 10.95 5.40
N ASP A 47 -20.31 9.80 6.07
CA ASP A 47 -21.53 9.02 6.20
C ASP A 47 -22.51 9.68 7.19
N ARG A 48 -23.73 9.14 7.30
CA ARG A 48 -24.71 9.59 8.31
C ARG A 48 -24.23 9.57 9.76
N TRP A 49 -23.20 8.78 10.08
CA TRP A 49 -22.62 8.68 11.42
C TRP A 49 -21.45 9.63 11.64
N GLY A 50 -21.02 10.36 10.60
CA GLY A 50 -19.89 11.28 10.63
C GLY A 50 -18.52 10.63 10.47
N ALA A 51 -18.46 9.38 9.99
CA ALA A 51 -17.22 8.73 9.58
C ALA A 51 -16.63 9.44 8.35
N LEU A 52 -15.31 9.67 8.34
CA LEU A 52 -14.65 10.45 7.28
C LEU A 52 -14.09 9.55 6.19
N PHE A 53 -14.43 9.86 4.93
CA PHE A 53 -13.83 9.25 3.75
C PHE A 53 -13.10 10.31 2.94
N VAL A 54 -11.88 9.97 2.52
CA VAL A 54 -11.04 10.84 1.70
C VAL A 54 -10.77 10.18 0.37
N LYS A 55 -11.02 10.94 -0.70
CA LYS A 55 -10.71 10.58 -2.06
C LYS A 55 -9.50 11.38 -2.54
N SER A 56 -8.46 10.68 -2.99
CA SER A 56 -7.32 11.30 -3.68
C SER A 56 -7.49 11.24 -5.19
N ASN A 57 -6.69 11.98 -5.95
CA ASN A 57 -6.64 11.91 -7.41
C ASN A 57 -6.27 10.50 -7.94
N GLY A 58 -5.56 9.69 -7.14
CA GLY A 58 -5.34 8.27 -7.44
C GLY A 58 -6.64 7.45 -7.41
N PRO A 59 -6.65 6.15 -7.71
CA PRO A 59 -7.90 5.40 -7.80
C PRO A 59 -8.56 5.14 -6.44
N HIS A 60 -7.83 5.31 -5.33
CA HIS A 60 -8.22 4.83 -3.99
C HIS A 60 -9.20 5.75 -3.27
N LEU A 61 -10.22 5.15 -2.64
CA LEU A 61 -11.06 5.74 -1.59
C LEU A 61 -10.64 5.16 -0.24
N CYS A 62 -10.40 6.02 0.76
CA CYS A 62 -9.94 5.57 2.07
C CYS A 62 -10.82 6.07 3.21
N PHE A 63 -11.02 5.21 4.20
CA PHE A 63 -11.64 5.54 5.47
C PHE A 63 -10.59 6.19 6.39
N ALA A 64 -10.79 7.48 6.71
CA ALA A 64 -9.76 8.33 7.29
C ALA A 64 -9.74 8.40 8.81
N THR A 65 -10.81 7.99 9.51
CA THR A 65 -10.91 8.09 10.98
C THR A 65 -9.72 7.50 11.74
N PRO A 66 -9.16 6.32 11.40
CA PRO A 66 -8.00 5.78 12.12
C PRO A 66 -6.78 6.71 12.05
N GLY A 67 -6.74 7.54 11.01
CA GLY A 67 -5.73 8.54 10.75
C GLY A 67 -5.91 9.87 11.48
N LEU A 68 -7.03 10.11 12.18
CA LEU A 68 -7.36 11.41 12.78
C LEU A 68 -6.62 11.68 14.10
N ILE A 69 -5.35 11.32 14.17
CA ILE A 69 -4.43 11.61 15.27
C ILE A 69 -3.34 12.54 14.72
N ALA A 70 -3.27 13.76 15.25
CA ALA A 70 -2.23 14.71 14.88
C ALA A 70 -0.89 14.25 15.45
N THR A 71 0.06 13.93 14.56
CA THR A 71 1.39 13.44 14.92
C THR A 71 2.42 13.93 13.91
N THR A 72 3.67 14.10 14.35
CA THR A 72 4.82 14.39 13.47
C THR A 72 5.36 13.14 12.78
N HIS A 73 4.91 11.95 13.18
CA HIS A 73 5.28 10.66 12.58
C HIS A 73 4.07 9.94 11.98
N PRO A 74 3.40 10.52 10.97
CA PRO A 74 2.20 9.94 10.41
C PRO A 74 2.52 8.61 9.70
N ARG A 75 1.69 7.60 9.93
CA ARG A 75 1.83 6.28 9.29
C ARG A 75 1.05 6.22 7.98
N GLU A 76 1.45 5.30 7.11
CA GLU A 76 0.79 5.08 5.83
C GLU A 76 -0.61 4.49 6.03
N LEU A 77 -1.66 5.23 5.64
CA LEU A 77 -3.06 4.83 5.84
C LEU A 77 -3.64 4.05 4.64
N MET A 78 -3.21 4.31 3.41
CA MET A 78 -3.89 3.87 2.20
C MET A 78 -3.90 2.34 2.05
N GLN A 79 -2.78 1.67 2.28
CA GLN A 79 -2.71 0.19 2.19
C GLN A 79 -3.59 -0.48 3.25
N PHE A 80 -3.90 0.27 4.29
CA PHE A 80 -4.48 -0.21 5.51
C PHE A 80 -6.00 0.02 5.59
N ALA A 81 -6.46 1.23 5.23
CA ALA A 81 -7.84 1.67 5.34
C ALA A 81 -8.49 2.02 3.98
N GLN A 82 -7.99 1.46 2.89
CA GLN A 82 -8.67 1.51 1.60
C GLN A 82 -10.03 0.77 1.67
N VAL A 83 -11.04 1.40 1.09
CA VAL A 83 -12.42 0.87 1.00
C VAL A 83 -12.74 0.38 -0.41
N GLY A 84 -12.04 0.92 -1.41
CA GLY A 84 -12.18 0.47 -2.80
C GLY A 84 -11.32 1.31 -3.73
N GLN A 85 -11.39 1.02 -5.02
CA GLN A 85 -10.67 1.76 -6.05
C GLN A 85 -11.49 1.91 -7.32
N THR A 86 -11.39 3.06 -7.98
CA THR A 86 -11.97 3.28 -9.32
C THR A 86 -11.04 2.79 -10.43
N PRO A 87 -11.55 2.60 -11.66
CA PRO A 87 -10.73 2.41 -12.85
C PRO A 87 -9.88 3.65 -13.16
N GLY A 88 -8.63 3.67 -12.68
CA GLY A 88 -7.71 4.79 -12.90
C GLY A 88 -8.01 6.03 -12.06
N LYS A 89 -7.51 7.19 -12.49
CA LYS A 89 -7.61 8.44 -11.73
C LYS A 89 -9.06 8.96 -11.68
N SER A 90 -9.45 9.48 -10.52
CA SER A 90 -10.82 9.94 -10.26
C SER A 90 -10.83 10.96 -9.12
N MET A 91 -11.91 11.73 -9.00
CA MET A 91 -12.06 12.82 -8.03
C MET A 91 -13.47 12.90 -7.45
N GLY A 92 -13.65 13.82 -6.49
CA GLY A 92 -14.93 14.05 -5.83
C GLY A 92 -15.39 12.85 -5.00
N GLY A 93 -16.64 12.90 -4.56
CA GLY A 93 -17.26 11.78 -3.88
C GLY A 93 -18.41 12.20 -2.98
N ASP A 94 -19.44 11.36 -2.92
CA ASP A 94 -20.54 11.49 -1.97
C ASP A 94 -21.04 10.10 -1.55
N ILE A 95 -21.81 10.02 -0.47
CA ILE A 95 -22.41 8.75 0.01
C ILE A 95 -23.91 8.78 -0.25
N VAL A 96 -24.40 7.75 -0.94
CA VAL A 96 -25.79 7.68 -1.37
C VAL A 96 -26.71 7.29 -0.23
N GLU A 97 -27.68 8.17 0.03
CA GLU A 97 -28.74 7.96 1.01
C GLU A 97 -30.00 8.70 0.52
N SER A 98 -30.90 8.05 -0.21
CA SER A 98 -32.13 8.70 -0.65
C SER A 98 -33.25 7.73 -0.97
N ALA A 99 -34.46 8.04 -0.54
CA ALA A 99 -35.68 7.31 -0.92
C ALA A 99 -35.96 7.37 -2.44
N HIS A 100 -35.44 8.38 -3.15
CA HIS A 100 -35.56 8.45 -4.61
C HIS A 100 -34.72 7.37 -5.31
N LEU A 101 -33.57 6.99 -4.75
CA LEU A 101 -32.60 6.11 -5.40
C LEU A 101 -32.90 4.62 -5.11
N PRO A 102 -32.45 3.68 -5.96
CA PRO A 102 -32.59 2.24 -5.74
C PRO A 102 -32.08 1.77 -4.36
N ASP A 103 -32.66 0.69 -3.82
CA ASP A 103 -32.26 0.20 -2.50
C ASP A 103 -30.84 -0.38 -2.52
N TRP A 104 -30.42 -0.95 -3.66
CA TRP A 104 -29.11 -1.55 -3.82
C TRP A 104 -27.95 -0.55 -3.78
N ILE A 105 -28.19 0.74 -4.10
CA ILE A 105 -27.14 1.76 -4.15
C ILE A 105 -27.00 2.54 -2.85
N GLN A 106 -27.89 2.32 -1.87
CA GLN A 106 -27.78 2.96 -0.56
C GLN A 106 -26.46 2.58 0.11
N ASN A 107 -25.86 3.51 0.86
CA ASN A 107 -24.55 3.34 1.50
C ASN A 107 -23.41 2.98 0.51
N HIS A 108 -23.51 3.45 -0.73
CA HIS A 108 -22.39 3.39 -1.68
C HIS A 108 -21.73 4.76 -1.78
N ALA A 109 -20.40 4.78 -1.83
CA ALA A 109 -19.65 5.95 -2.20
C ALA A 109 -19.66 6.11 -3.73
N VAL A 110 -20.28 7.16 -4.24
CA VAL A 110 -20.30 7.48 -5.67
C VAL A 110 -19.16 8.44 -6.01
N ILE A 111 -18.41 8.15 -7.07
CA ILE A 111 -17.13 8.82 -7.38
C ILE A 111 -17.06 9.20 -8.86
N ALA A 112 -16.52 10.39 -9.15
CA ALA A 112 -16.37 10.90 -10.50
C ALA A 112 -15.03 10.46 -11.14
N GLY A 113 -15.09 9.54 -12.09
CA GLY A 113 -13.94 8.95 -12.79
C GLY A 113 -13.55 9.68 -14.07
N TYR A 114 -12.93 10.86 -13.96
CA TYR A 114 -12.53 11.66 -15.14
C TYR A 114 -11.61 10.91 -16.11
N PHE A 115 -10.72 10.04 -15.62
CA PHE A 115 -9.74 9.35 -16.47
C PHE A 115 -10.40 8.28 -17.34
N ALA A 116 -11.20 7.42 -16.72
CA ALA A 116 -11.93 6.32 -17.37
C ALA A 116 -13.28 6.74 -17.98
N ARG A 117 -13.68 8.03 -17.86
CA ARG A 117 -14.94 8.56 -18.42
C ARG A 117 -16.17 7.90 -17.79
N GLU A 118 -16.13 7.66 -16.48
CA GLU A 118 -17.20 6.94 -15.80
C GLU A 118 -17.57 7.54 -14.44
N ILE A 119 -18.71 7.10 -13.91
CA ILE A 119 -19.08 7.25 -12.51
C ILE A 119 -19.07 5.87 -11.88
N SER A 120 -18.31 5.70 -10.80
CA SER A 120 -18.24 4.44 -10.05
C SER A 120 -19.03 4.54 -8.75
N ALA A 121 -19.67 3.47 -8.31
CA ALA A 121 -20.23 3.30 -6.98
C ALA A 121 -19.45 2.21 -6.23
N ILE A 122 -18.94 2.52 -5.03
CA ILE A 122 -18.20 1.59 -4.19
C ILE A 122 -19.08 1.24 -2.98
N PRO A 123 -19.46 -0.03 -2.79
CA PRO A 123 -20.17 -0.45 -1.59
C PRO A 123 -19.36 -0.16 -0.32
N LEU A 124 -19.99 0.42 0.70
CA LEU A 124 -19.38 0.57 2.02
C LEU A 124 -19.78 -0.62 2.89
N VAL A 125 -18.90 -1.63 2.97
CA VAL A 125 -19.12 -2.85 3.76
C VAL A 125 -18.34 -2.74 5.05
N GLU A 126 -19.05 -2.72 6.19
CA GLU A 126 -18.40 -2.66 7.50
C GLU A 126 -17.54 -3.90 7.76
N ASP A 127 -16.35 -3.67 8.32
CA ASP A 127 -15.40 -4.71 8.70
C ASP A 127 -14.70 -4.26 9.98
N ALA A 128 -15.07 -4.89 11.10
CA ALA A 128 -14.58 -4.56 12.43
C ALA A 128 -14.69 -3.04 12.72
N ALA A 129 -13.61 -2.36 13.15
CA ALA A 129 -13.67 -0.91 13.41
C ALA A 129 -13.68 -0.03 12.15
N GLY A 130 -13.72 -0.61 10.95
CA GLY A 130 -13.50 0.06 9.67
C GLY A 130 -14.40 -0.47 8.56
N TYR A 131 -13.82 -0.67 7.37
CA TYR A 131 -14.53 -1.11 6.18
C TYR A 131 -13.67 -2.09 5.37
N ALA A 132 -14.33 -3.06 4.72
CA ALA A 132 -13.71 -4.00 3.79
C ALA A 132 -13.43 -3.32 2.44
N VAL A 133 -12.46 -3.86 1.70
CA VAL A 133 -12.22 -3.45 0.31
C VAL A 133 -13.31 -4.04 -0.58
N SER A 134 -14.04 -3.17 -1.27
CA SER A 134 -15.14 -3.53 -2.18
C SER A 134 -14.80 -3.18 -3.63
N GLN A 135 -15.32 -4.00 -4.55
CA GLN A 135 -15.19 -3.76 -5.99
C GLN A 135 -16.15 -2.64 -6.44
N PRO A 136 -15.71 -1.71 -7.31
CA PRO A 136 -16.57 -0.67 -7.83
C PRO A 136 -17.61 -1.23 -8.81
N ILE A 137 -18.77 -0.59 -8.87
CA ILE A 137 -19.82 -0.79 -9.86
C ILE A 137 -19.82 0.42 -10.80
N GLN A 138 -19.71 0.21 -12.12
CA GLN A 138 -19.84 1.29 -13.10
C GLN A 138 -21.31 1.71 -13.21
N LEU A 139 -21.64 2.93 -12.76
CA LEU A 139 -22.99 3.49 -12.84
C LEU A 139 -23.29 4.13 -14.19
N VAL A 140 -22.31 4.85 -14.72
CA VAL A 140 -22.42 5.63 -15.96
C VAL A 140 -21.10 5.54 -16.69
N TYR A 141 -21.15 5.31 -18.00
CA TYR A 141 -20.00 5.41 -18.89
C TYR A 141 -20.28 6.43 -20.01
N GLY A 142 -19.34 7.35 -20.21
CA GLY A 142 -19.38 8.32 -21.30
C GLY A 142 -18.59 7.83 -22.51
N GLY A 143 -19.29 7.39 -23.56
CA GLY A 143 -18.64 6.95 -24.80
C GLY A 143 -17.91 8.06 -25.57
N HIS A 144 -18.16 9.33 -25.25
CA HIS A 144 -17.51 10.49 -25.86
C HIS A 144 -16.23 10.87 -25.09
N GLU A 145 -15.16 11.21 -25.81
CA GLU A 145 -13.85 11.47 -25.20
C GLU A 145 -13.78 12.68 -24.27
N SER A 146 -14.63 13.66 -24.50
CA SER A 146 -14.77 14.81 -23.63
C SER A 146 -15.59 14.55 -22.35
N PHE A 147 -16.23 13.39 -22.14
CA PHE A 147 -16.90 13.15 -20.85
C PHE A 147 -15.87 12.94 -19.73
N ARG A 148 -15.70 13.96 -18.89
CA ARG A 148 -14.72 14.05 -17.81
C ARG A 148 -15.41 14.50 -16.53
N PRO A 149 -16.13 13.61 -15.84
CA PRO A 149 -16.76 13.94 -14.57
C PRO A 149 -15.69 14.23 -13.52
N VAL A 150 -15.79 15.40 -12.86
CA VAL A 150 -14.81 15.90 -11.89
C VAL A 150 -15.37 16.07 -10.48
N ASP A 151 -16.70 16.13 -10.33
CA ASP A 151 -17.37 16.13 -9.02
C ASP A 151 -18.75 15.47 -9.10
N ILE A 152 -19.24 14.99 -7.95
CA ILE A 152 -20.50 14.28 -7.81
C ILE A 152 -21.11 14.52 -6.44
N ARG A 153 -22.42 14.84 -6.40
CA ARG A 153 -23.17 15.13 -5.16
C ARG A 153 -24.60 14.64 -5.22
N GLN A 154 -25.18 14.24 -4.09
CA GLN A 154 -26.62 14.05 -3.99
C GLN A 154 -27.34 15.40 -3.83
N GLY A 155 -28.39 15.61 -4.62
CA GLY A 155 -29.21 16.81 -4.63
C GLY A 155 -30.32 16.82 -3.57
N PRO A 156 -30.96 17.98 -3.36
CA PRO A 156 -32.09 18.15 -2.43
C PRO A 156 -33.34 17.34 -2.79
N ASP A 157 -33.43 16.91 -4.04
CA ASP A 157 -34.51 16.13 -4.63
C ASP A 157 -34.24 14.62 -4.61
N GLY A 158 -33.14 14.20 -3.98
CA GLY A 158 -32.70 12.80 -3.90
C GLY A 158 -32.00 12.29 -5.16
N ALA A 159 -31.89 13.09 -6.22
CA ALA A 159 -31.17 12.71 -7.43
C ALA A 159 -29.65 12.92 -7.26
N ILE A 160 -28.84 12.34 -8.15
CA ILE A 160 -27.38 12.56 -8.16
C ILE A 160 -27.04 13.61 -9.22
N TYR A 161 -26.20 14.58 -8.87
CA TYR A 161 -25.70 15.62 -9.75
C TYR A 161 -24.21 15.42 -10.02
N ILE A 162 -23.80 15.52 -11.28
CA ILE A 162 -22.43 15.31 -11.73
C ILE A 162 -21.94 16.57 -12.44
N SER A 163 -20.79 17.08 -12.02
CA SER A 163 -20.06 18.12 -12.71
C SER A 163 -19.06 17.50 -13.68
N ASP A 164 -19.13 17.87 -14.96
CA ASP A 164 -18.32 17.33 -16.03
C ASP A 164 -17.55 18.46 -16.73
N TRP A 165 -16.23 18.35 -16.70
CA TRP A 165 -15.29 19.35 -17.22
C TRP A 165 -15.31 19.46 -18.75
N PHE A 166 -15.87 18.48 -19.47
CA PHE A 166 -15.96 18.49 -20.93
C PHE A 166 -14.62 18.72 -21.66
N ASN A 167 -13.63 17.82 -21.53
CA ASN A 167 -12.33 18.01 -22.19
C ASN A 167 -11.72 16.68 -22.70
N PRO A 168 -11.37 16.54 -23.99
CA PRO A 168 -10.71 15.32 -24.46
C PRO A 168 -9.31 15.16 -23.85
N VAL A 169 -8.63 16.28 -23.58
CA VAL A 169 -7.28 16.33 -23.02
C VAL A 169 -7.33 16.57 -21.50
N ILE A 170 -6.76 15.65 -20.72
CA ILE A 170 -6.93 15.62 -19.27
C ILE A 170 -5.95 16.53 -18.52
N ASN A 171 -4.68 16.60 -18.93
CA ASN A 171 -3.65 17.28 -18.14
C ASN A 171 -2.53 17.88 -19.00
N HIS A 172 -1.61 18.63 -18.38
CA HIS A 172 -0.51 19.33 -19.04
C HIS A 172 0.67 18.44 -19.49
N TYR A 173 0.76 17.19 -19.03
CA TYR A 173 1.90 16.30 -19.31
C TYR A 173 1.65 15.34 -20.47
N GLN A 174 0.38 15.08 -20.81
CA GLN A 174 0.01 14.26 -21.98
C GLN A 174 0.39 14.96 -23.29
N VAL A 175 0.01 16.23 -23.40
CA VAL A 175 0.23 17.09 -24.56
C VAL A 175 0.40 18.54 -24.13
N SER A 176 0.97 19.37 -25.01
CA SER A 176 1.16 20.81 -24.79
C SER A 176 -0.10 21.49 -24.20
N LEU A 177 0.11 22.48 -23.32
CA LEU A 177 -0.96 23.34 -22.81
C LEU A 177 -1.69 24.12 -23.92
N ARG A 178 -1.10 24.22 -25.12
CA ARG A 178 -1.68 24.88 -26.31
C ARG A 178 -2.26 23.89 -27.32
N HIS A 179 -2.43 22.62 -26.94
CA HIS A 179 -2.98 21.61 -27.85
C HIS A 179 -4.37 22.02 -28.35
N PRO A 180 -4.66 21.97 -29.67
CA PRO A 180 -5.88 22.51 -30.24
C PRO A 180 -7.16 21.82 -29.73
N ASP A 181 -7.06 20.56 -29.32
CA ASP A 181 -8.21 19.80 -28.81
C ASP A 181 -8.61 20.16 -27.36
N ARG A 182 -7.89 21.06 -26.67
CA ARG A 182 -8.31 21.52 -25.34
C ARG A 182 -9.52 22.44 -25.45
N ASP A 183 -10.63 22.06 -24.82
CA ASP A 183 -11.79 22.96 -24.68
C ASP A 183 -11.57 23.92 -23.49
N TYR A 184 -11.75 25.22 -23.74
CA TYR A 184 -11.60 26.29 -22.74
C TYR A 184 -12.92 26.98 -22.39
N SER A 185 -14.03 26.54 -22.96
CA SER A 185 -15.31 27.28 -22.99
C SER A 185 -16.51 26.50 -22.47
N HIS A 186 -16.45 25.17 -22.43
CA HIS A 186 -17.61 24.34 -22.09
C HIS A 186 -17.41 23.52 -20.81
N GLY A 187 -18.53 23.19 -20.18
CA GLY A 187 -18.68 22.26 -19.07
C GLY A 187 -20.14 21.81 -19.01
N ARG A 188 -20.43 20.72 -18.31
CA ARG A 188 -21.79 20.13 -18.22
C ARG A 188 -22.15 19.79 -16.79
N ILE A 189 -23.43 19.95 -16.45
CA ILE A 189 -24.02 19.41 -15.22
C ILE A 189 -25.05 18.36 -15.62
N TRP A 190 -24.88 17.14 -15.13
CA TRP A 190 -25.84 16.06 -15.33
C TRP A 190 -26.67 15.85 -14.07
N ARG A 191 -27.94 15.49 -14.24
CA ARG A 191 -28.84 15.03 -13.16
C ARG A 191 -29.24 13.59 -13.46
N LEU A 192 -28.78 12.67 -12.63
CA LEU A 192 -29.07 11.25 -12.68
C LEU A 192 -30.23 10.94 -11.73
N SER A 193 -31.33 10.45 -12.28
CA SER A 193 -32.60 10.19 -11.56
C SER A 193 -33.07 8.76 -11.80
N ALA A 194 -33.64 8.13 -10.77
CA ALA A 194 -34.18 6.78 -10.84
C ALA A 194 -35.52 6.77 -11.59
N LYS A 195 -35.63 5.87 -12.58
CA LYS A 195 -36.89 5.67 -13.32
C LYS A 195 -37.94 5.05 -12.41
N GLY A 196 -39.17 5.55 -12.50
CA GLY A 196 -40.33 4.97 -11.80
C GLY A 196 -40.35 5.21 -10.29
N ARG A 197 -39.41 5.98 -9.72
CA ARG A 197 -39.44 6.41 -8.31
C ARG A 197 -39.68 7.93 -8.23
N PRO A 198 -40.56 8.40 -7.33
CA PRO A 198 -40.78 9.84 -7.17
C PRO A 198 -39.52 10.52 -6.66
N LEU A 199 -39.33 11.78 -7.05
CA LEU A 199 -38.29 12.62 -6.45
C LEU A 199 -38.65 12.96 -5.01
N VAL A 200 -37.63 13.20 -4.20
CA VAL A 200 -37.81 13.76 -2.86
C VAL A 200 -38.28 15.21 -3.02
N THR A 201 -39.27 15.60 -2.22
CA THR A 201 -39.69 17.00 -2.14
C THR A 201 -38.90 17.67 -1.02
N PRO A 202 -37.95 18.58 -1.33
CA PRO A 202 -37.17 19.23 -0.29
C PRO A 202 -38.04 20.17 0.55
N PRO A 203 -37.85 20.23 1.87
CA PRO A 203 -38.55 21.20 2.72
C PRO A 203 -38.08 22.62 2.43
N ASN A 204 -38.98 23.60 2.60
CA ASN A 204 -38.61 25.01 2.55
C ASN A 204 -37.93 25.44 3.85
N LEU A 205 -36.62 25.27 3.92
CA LEU A 205 -35.82 25.59 5.11
C LEU A 205 -35.76 27.09 5.39
N ALA A 206 -35.93 27.95 4.39
CA ALA A 206 -35.83 29.41 4.55
C ALA A 206 -36.99 29.99 5.39
N THR A 207 -38.16 29.35 5.35
CA THR A 207 -39.35 29.74 6.11
C THR A 207 -39.62 28.85 7.32
N SER A 208 -38.74 27.88 7.60
CA SER A 208 -38.91 26.93 8.70
C SER A 208 -38.51 27.56 10.05
N SER A 209 -39.19 27.18 11.13
CA SER A 209 -38.83 27.56 12.49
C SER A 209 -37.64 26.75 13.03
N ILE A 210 -37.07 27.18 14.16
CA ILE A 210 -36.02 26.42 14.88
C ILE A 210 -36.51 24.99 15.20
N ASP A 211 -37.74 24.84 15.71
CA ASP A 211 -38.32 23.51 16.01
C ASP A 211 -38.42 22.63 14.76
N GLN A 212 -38.78 23.20 13.61
CA GLN A 212 -38.82 22.45 12.35
C GLN A 212 -37.41 22.05 11.90
N TRP A 213 -36.41 22.93 12.01
CA TRP A 213 -35.02 22.57 11.75
C TRP A 213 -34.52 21.46 12.67
N VAL A 214 -34.84 21.52 13.97
CA VAL A 214 -34.52 20.45 14.92
C VAL A 214 -35.20 19.13 14.51
N GLY A 215 -36.44 19.18 14.01
CA GLY A 215 -37.12 18.01 13.44
C GLY A 215 -36.38 17.39 12.24
N TYR A 216 -35.83 18.21 11.34
CA TYR A 216 -35.09 17.72 10.18
C TYR A 216 -33.75 17.03 10.50
N LEU A 217 -33.21 17.18 11.72
CA LEU A 217 -32.01 16.45 12.14
C LEU A 217 -32.21 14.92 12.14
N GLY A 218 -33.45 14.44 12.31
CA GLY A 218 -33.79 13.02 12.20
C GLY A 218 -34.17 12.55 10.79
N SER A 219 -34.09 13.42 9.77
CA SER A 219 -34.46 13.07 8.39
C SER A 219 -33.56 11.96 7.85
N ASP A 220 -34.14 10.97 7.16
CA ASP A 220 -33.37 9.98 6.39
C ASP A 220 -32.65 10.61 5.19
N GLU A 221 -33.24 11.67 4.61
CA GLU A 221 -32.63 12.42 3.52
C GLU A 221 -31.48 13.30 4.03
N PRO A 222 -30.26 13.20 3.44
CA PRO A 222 -29.08 13.97 3.84
C PRO A 222 -29.23 15.46 3.70
N TRP A 223 -29.84 15.95 2.61
CA TRP A 223 -29.87 17.38 2.35
C TRP A 223 -30.62 18.17 3.43
N PRO A 224 -31.87 17.83 3.81
CA PRO A 224 -32.56 18.49 4.93
C PRO A 224 -31.74 18.44 6.23
N ARG A 225 -31.17 17.28 6.55
CA ARG A 225 -30.38 17.04 7.77
C ARG A 225 -29.14 17.94 7.83
N LEU A 226 -28.32 17.94 6.77
CA LEU A 226 -27.10 18.73 6.66
C LEU A 226 -27.37 20.24 6.66
N GLN A 227 -28.39 20.69 5.94
CA GLN A 227 -28.75 22.11 5.89
C GLN A 227 -29.34 22.58 7.23
N ALA A 228 -30.19 21.79 7.88
CA ALA A 228 -30.72 22.10 9.20
C ALA A 228 -29.60 22.21 10.24
N ARG A 229 -28.63 21.28 10.24
CA ARG A 229 -27.42 21.36 11.08
C ARG A 229 -26.68 22.69 10.89
N ARG A 230 -26.45 23.10 9.64
CA ARG A 230 -25.78 24.38 9.32
C ARG A 230 -26.60 25.57 9.83
N LEU A 231 -27.90 25.59 9.55
CA LEU A 231 -28.79 26.69 9.93
C LEU A 231 -28.91 26.83 11.45
N LEU A 232 -29.00 25.73 12.19
CA LEU A 232 -29.03 25.74 13.66
C LEU A 232 -27.71 26.26 14.25
N ARG A 233 -26.57 25.83 13.70
CA ARG A 233 -25.24 26.34 14.11
C ARG A 233 -25.10 27.84 13.87
N ASP A 234 -25.50 28.31 12.69
CA ASP A 234 -25.34 29.70 12.25
C ASP A 234 -26.42 30.64 12.76
N HIS A 235 -27.39 30.14 13.51
CA HIS A 235 -28.50 30.94 13.97
C HIS A 235 -28.03 32.05 14.91
N GLY A 236 -28.50 33.28 14.69
CA GLY A 236 -28.11 34.46 15.48
C GLY A 236 -28.54 34.44 16.95
N ASN A 237 -29.45 33.53 17.33
CA ASN A 237 -29.85 33.29 18.72
C ASN A 237 -29.54 31.85 19.12
N SER A 238 -28.34 31.63 19.66
CA SER A 238 -27.86 30.30 20.06
C SER A 238 -28.55 29.74 21.30
N GLU A 239 -29.02 30.59 22.23
CA GLU A 239 -29.75 30.13 23.42
C GLU A 239 -31.09 29.47 23.05
N MET A 240 -31.85 30.09 22.15
CA MET A 240 -33.09 29.48 21.64
C MET A 240 -32.84 28.13 20.95
N VAL A 241 -31.72 28.01 20.22
CA VAL A 241 -31.33 26.75 19.57
C VAL A 241 -30.98 25.69 20.63
N ARG A 242 -30.16 26.04 21.64
CA ARG A 242 -29.82 25.13 22.74
C ARG A 242 -31.06 24.65 23.47
N GLU A 243 -32.01 25.54 23.76
CA GLU A 243 -33.27 25.19 24.43
C GLU A 243 -34.10 24.21 23.60
N ALA A 244 -34.28 24.47 22.30
CA ALA A 244 -35.01 23.58 21.39
C ALA A 244 -34.33 22.20 21.25
N LEU A 245 -33.00 22.16 21.14
CA LEU A 245 -32.24 20.92 21.05
C LEU A 245 -32.33 20.10 22.34
N ARG A 246 -32.16 20.72 23.51
CA ARG A 246 -32.28 20.05 24.81
C ARG A 246 -33.70 19.55 25.06
N LYS A 247 -34.71 20.31 24.63
CA LYS A 247 -36.11 19.87 24.66
C LYS A 247 -36.26 18.60 23.81
N ARG A 248 -35.82 18.65 22.54
CA ARG A 248 -35.92 17.49 21.64
C ARG A 248 -35.16 16.27 22.15
N LEU A 249 -33.98 16.47 22.74
CA LEU A 249 -33.15 15.41 23.33
C LEU A 249 -33.90 14.60 24.41
N LYS A 250 -34.76 15.26 25.20
CA LYS A 250 -35.60 14.60 26.22
C LYS A 250 -36.78 13.84 25.64
N GLU A 251 -37.18 14.18 24.41
CA GLU A 251 -38.31 13.60 23.69
C GLU A 251 -37.87 12.50 22.71
N LEU A 252 -36.56 12.24 22.59
CA LEU A 252 -36.03 11.21 21.70
C LEU A 252 -36.45 9.81 22.14
N LYS A 253 -36.86 9.00 21.17
CA LYS A 253 -37.07 7.56 21.36
C LYS A 253 -35.73 6.81 21.23
N PRO A 254 -35.59 5.61 21.84
CA PRO A 254 -34.35 4.84 21.81
C PRO A 254 -33.83 4.46 20.41
N ASP A 255 -34.70 4.43 19.39
CA ASP A 255 -34.38 4.11 18.00
C ASP A 255 -34.00 5.34 17.15
N GLU A 256 -34.22 6.57 17.64
CA GLU A 256 -33.92 7.84 16.94
C GLU A 256 -32.42 8.23 16.99
N ASN A 257 -31.54 7.27 16.71
CA ASN A 257 -30.09 7.41 16.91
C ASN A 257 -29.42 8.44 15.97
N ILE A 258 -29.95 8.62 14.75
CA ILE A 258 -29.46 9.67 13.85
C ILE A 258 -29.78 11.05 14.42
N ALA A 259 -31.01 11.28 14.88
CA ALA A 259 -31.38 12.55 15.52
C ALA A 259 -30.52 12.81 16.77
N LEU A 260 -30.25 11.77 17.57
CA LEU A 260 -29.36 11.87 18.74
C LEU A 260 -27.95 12.35 18.35
N VAL A 261 -27.31 11.72 17.36
CA VAL A 261 -25.96 12.07 16.91
C VAL A 261 -25.93 13.49 16.33
N GLU A 262 -26.94 13.85 15.55
CA GLU A 262 -27.04 15.17 14.92
C GLU A 262 -27.28 16.29 15.94
N ILE A 263 -28.19 16.08 16.90
CA ILE A 263 -28.43 17.00 18.01
C ILE A 263 -27.16 17.19 18.83
N ALA A 264 -26.48 16.09 19.16
CA ALA A 264 -25.21 16.14 19.88
C ALA A 264 -24.12 16.91 19.10
N GLY A 265 -24.04 16.73 17.78
CA GLY A 265 -23.11 17.46 16.93
C GLY A 265 -23.40 18.97 16.84
N VAL A 266 -24.68 19.37 16.80
CA VAL A 266 -25.05 20.79 16.85
C VAL A 266 -24.72 21.37 18.23
N LEU A 267 -25.09 20.69 19.33
CA LEU A 267 -24.74 21.11 20.68
C LEU A 267 -23.22 21.20 20.88
N GLU A 268 -22.46 20.24 20.34
CA GLU A 268 -21.00 20.28 20.29
C GLU A 268 -20.51 21.55 19.60
N SER A 269 -21.05 21.88 18.43
CA SER A 269 -20.70 23.12 17.71
C SER A 269 -21.07 24.39 18.47
N LEU A 270 -22.07 24.34 19.35
CA LEU A 270 -22.45 25.46 20.22
C LEU A 270 -21.69 25.45 21.55
N GLY A 271 -20.80 24.49 21.80
CA GLY A 271 -20.05 24.37 23.05
C GLY A 271 -20.91 23.94 24.25
N ASP A 272 -22.02 23.25 24.00
CA ASP A 272 -23.06 22.92 24.99
C ASP A 272 -23.29 21.41 25.15
N VAL A 273 -22.20 20.64 25.19
CA VAL A 273 -22.28 19.19 25.44
C VAL A 273 -22.36 18.94 26.93
N THR A 274 -23.49 18.42 27.39
CA THR A 274 -23.72 18.06 28.80
C THR A 274 -23.45 16.58 29.06
N GLY A 275 -23.36 16.19 30.33
CA GLY A 275 -23.30 14.78 30.73
C GLY A 275 -24.50 13.97 30.22
N GLU A 276 -25.69 14.57 30.18
CA GLU A 276 -26.92 13.95 29.65
C GLU A 276 -26.77 13.56 28.17
N VAL A 277 -26.18 14.44 27.34
CA VAL A 277 -25.91 14.15 25.91
C VAL A 277 -24.97 12.95 25.79
N LEU A 278 -23.87 12.96 26.55
CA LEU A 278 -22.89 11.88 26.52
C LEU A 278 -23.46 10.57 27.06
N ASP A 279 -24.30 10.61 28.09
CA ASP A 279 -24.96 9.43 28.65
C ASP A 279 -25.91 8.79 27.63
N GLN A 280 -26.72 9.58 26.92
CA GLN A 280 -27.58 9.05 25.87
C GLN A 280 -26.77 8.42 24.72
N LEU A 281 -25.71 9.09 24.26
CA LEU A 281 -24.84 8.54 23.21
C LEU A 281 -24.18 7.24 23.67
N GLN A 282 -23.56 7.19 24.85
CA GLN A 282 -22.82 6.02 25.33
C GLN A 282 -23.70 4.84 25.74
N ASN A 283 -24.99 5.05 25.93
CA ASN A 283 -25.97 4.00 26.23
C ASN A 283 -26.85 3.63 25.02
N SER A 284 -26.62 4.25 23.86
CA SER A 284 -27.33 3.92 22.63
C SER A 284 -27.14 2.44 22.25
N PRO A 285 -28.20 1.76 21.77
CA PRO A 285 -28.05 0.41 21.21
C PRO A 285 -27.18 0.40 19.96
N GLU A 286 -27.10 1.53 19.24
CA GLU A 286 -26.36 1.68 17.99
C GLU A 286 -24.87 1.98 18.27
N PRO A 287 -23.94 1.07 17.91
CA PRO A 287 -22.52 1.29 18.10
C PRO A 287 -21.99 2.58 17.48
N MET A 288 -22.52 3.00 16.33
CA MET A 288 -22.07 4.22 15.66
C MET A 288 -22.44 5.50 16.45
N ALA A 289 -23.55 5.48 17.18
CA ALA A 289 -23.91 6.57 18.10
C ALA A 289 -22.98 6.58 19.33
N ARG A 290 -22.62 5.41 19.88
CA ARG A 290 -21.61 5.32 20.96
C ARG A 290 -20.24 5.82 20.50
N ALA A 291 -19.87 5.55 19.24
CA ALA A 291 -18.64 6.03 18.64
C ALA A 291 -18.61 7.58 18.51
N ALA A 292 -19.75 8.21 18.23
CA ALA A 292 -19.86 9.67 18.20
C ALA A 292 -19.54 10.31 19.57
N ALA A 293 -19.81 9.63 20.70
CA ALA A 293 -19.40 10.13 22.02
C ALA A 293 -17.87 10.26 22.13
N GLY A 294 -17.12 9.24 21.66
CA GLY A 294 -15.66 9.29 21.62
C GLY A 294 -15.15 10.44 20.75
N ARG A 295 -15.74 10.61 19.56
CA ARG A 295 -15.40 11.70 18.64
C ARG A 295 -15.65 13.09 19.23
N ILE A 296 -16.76 13.27 19.94
CA ILE A 296 -17.06 14.52 20.66
C ILE A 296 -16.03 14.76 21.76
N LEU A 297 -15.76 13.76 22.61
CA LEU A 297 -14.77 13.85 23.68
C LEU A 297 -13.38 14.23 23.17
N ALA A 298 -12.98 13.78 21.98
CA ALA A 298 -11.73 14.15 21.31
C ALA A 298 -11.63 15.64 20.90
N ARG A 299 -12.77 16.33 20.81
CA ARG A 299 -12.89 17.66 20.20
C ARG A 299 -13.31 18.75 21.17
N LEU A 300 -13.79 18.39 22.36
CA LEU A 300 -14.23 19.35 23.38
C LEU A 300 -13.10 20.33 23.73
N MET A 301 -13.49 21.59 23.92
CA MET A 301 -12.58 22.68 24.28
C MET A 301 -12.11 22.57 25.73
N ALA A 302 -13.01 22.17 26.63
CA ALA A 302 -12.73 21.90 28.03
C ALA A 302 -13.02 20.42 28.30
N PRO A 303 -12.09 19.68 28.94
CA PRO A 303 -12.37 18.31 29.35
C PRO A 303 -13.59 18.27 30.28
N VAL A 304 -14.47 17.30 30.04
CA VAL A 304 -15.54 16.98 31.01
C VAL A 304 -14.90 16.26 32.20
N ALA A 305 -15.34 16.57 33.43
CA ALA A 305 -14.74 16.05 34.66
C ALA A 305 -14.64 14.51 34.68
N ASP A 306 -15.63 13.80 34.12
CA ASP A 306 -15.68 12.33 34.02
C ASP A 306 -15.21 11.80 32.65
N GLY A 307 -14.62 12.64 31.79
CA GLY A 307 -14.25 12.29 30.41
C GLY A 307 -13.36 11.05 30.32
N LYS A 308 -12.39 10.91 31.22
CA LYS A 308 -11.50 9.72 31.29
C LYS A 308 -12.25 8.43 31.62
N THR A 309 -13.23 8.51 32.53
CA THR A 309 -14.13 7.39 32.86
C THR A 309 -14.97 7.01 31.65
N ARG A 310 -15.48 8.01 30.92
CA ARG A 310 -16.26 7.80 29.69
C ARG A 310 -15.44 7.14 28.59
N LEU A 311 -14.22 7.60 28.35
CA LEU A 311 -13.31 6.99 27.38
C LEU A 311 -12.94 5.55 27.78
N SER A 312 -12.65 5.30 29.06
CA SER A 312 -12.38 3.95 29.57
C SER A 312 -13.53 2.98 29.33
N LYS A 313 -14.79 3.45 29.38
CA LYS A 313 -15.97 2.65 29.00
C LYS A 313 -15.96 2.32 27.50
N LEU A 314 -15.70 3.31 26.64
CA LEU A 314 -15.69 3.13 25.17
C LEU A 314 -14.54 2.25 24.68
N LEU A 315 -13.37 2.31 25.32
CA LEU A 315 -12.21 1.46 25.00
C LEU A 315 -12.46 -0.03 25.23
N ARG A 316 -13.47 -0.36 26.05
CA ARG A 316 -13.93 -1.73 26.33
C ARG A 316 -15.25 -2.08 25.64
N ASP A 317 -15.70 -1.25 24.70
CA ASP A 317 -16.94 -1.50 23.98
C ASP A 317 -16.83 -2.82 23.19
N PRO A 318 -17.87 -3.69 23.22
CA PRO A 318 -17.87 -4.92 22.44
C PRO A 318 -17.74 -4.64 20.94
N HIS A 319 -18.30 -3.53 20.47
CA HIS A 319 -18.14 -3.12 19.08
C HIS A 319 -16.80 -2.38 18.90
N PRO A 320 -16.02 -2.70 17.87
CA PRO A 320 -14.69 -2.11 17.66
C PRO A 320 -14.71 -0.62 17.25
N ARG A 321 -15.77 -0.12 16.59
CA ARG A 321 -15.87 1.30 16.20
C ARG A 321 -15.80 2.29 17.39
N PRO A 322 -16.58 2.15 18.48
CA PRO A 322 -16.39 2.99 19.67
C PRO A 322 -14.98 2.93 20.26
N ARG A 323 -14.33 1.76 20.25
CA ARG A 323 -12.95 1.61 20.71
C ARG A 323 -11.99 2.45 19.86
N LEU A 324 -12.12 2.42 18.53
CA LEU A 324 -11.32 3.23 17.61
C LEU A 324 -11.45 4.73 17.88
N GLU A 325 -12.68 5.26 17.95
CA GLU A 325 -12.91 6.69 18.23
C GLU A 325 -12.40 7.08 19.63
N ALA A 326 -12.46 6.17 20.60
CA ALA A 326 -11.91 6.40 21.94
C ALA A 326 -10.38 6.43 21.95
N VAL A 327 -9.69 5.60 21.15
CA VAL A 327 -8.24 5.68 20.96
C VAL A 327 -7.84 7.03 20.35
N VAL A 328 -8.56 7.47 19.31
CA VAL A 328 -8.37 8.80 18.69
C VAL A 328 -8.58 9.91 19.74
N ALA A 329 -9.59 9.77 20.60
CA ALA A 329 -9.84 10.72 21.67
C ALA A 329 -8.73 10.74 22.74
N CYS A 330 -8.26 9.59 23.20
CA CYS A 330 -7.14 9.49 24.15
C CYS A 330 -5.88 10.20 23.63
N ALA A 331 -5.58 10.10 22.34
CA ALA A 331 -4.44 10.80 21.73
C ALA A 331 -4.53 12.33 21.83
N SER A 332 -5.71 12.90 22.12
CA SER A 332 -5.90 14.34 22.29
C SER A 332 -5.69 14.85 23.72
N LEU A 333 -5.63 13.97 24.72
CA LEU A 333 -5.56 14.35 26.15
C LEU A 333 -4.20 14.92 26.58
N LYS A 334 -3.12 14.72 25.81
CA LYS A 334 -1.78 15.28 26.05
C LYS A 334 -1.32 15.10 27.52
N GLU A 335 -1.42 13.88 28.03
CA GLU A 335 -0.97 13.50 29.38
C GLU A 335 -0.34 12.09 29.38
N PRO A 336 0.55 11.77 30.34
CA PRO A 336 1.30 10.50 30.32
C PRO A 336 0.41 9.24 30.33
N GLU A 337 -0.66 9.25 31.13
CA GLU A 337 -1.57 8.11 31.29
C GLU A 337 -2.48 7.88 30.06
N ALA A 338 -2.56 8.84 29.13
CA ALA A 338 -3.47 8.76 28.00
C ALA A 338 -3.13 7.60 27.04
N LEU A 339 -1.84 7.36 26.78
CA LEU A 339 -1.41 6.25 25.92
C LEU A 339 -1.73 4.89 26.57
N LYS A 340 -1.43 4.77 27.85
CA LYS A 340 -1.74 3.58 28.64
C LYS A 340 -3.23 3.27 28.64
N MET A 341 -4.07 4.29 28.82
CA MET A 341 -5.52 4.14 28.70
C MET A 341 -5.91 3.66 27.31
N ALA A 342 -5.40 4.30 26.24
CA ALA A 342 -5.72 3.92 24.86
C ALA A 342 -5.40 2.44 24.56
N LEU A 343 -4.27 1.93 25.05
CA LEU A 343 -3.82 0.55 24.80
C LEU A 343 -4.78 -0.52 25.36
N THR A 344 -5.64 -0.18 26.32
CA THR A 344 -6.69 -1.11 26.79
C THR A 344 -7.69 -1.51 25.70
N ALA A 345 -7.75 -0.78 24.58
CA ALA A 345 -8.52 -1.18 23.41
C ALA A 345 -8.07 -2.53 22.81
N LEU A 346 -6.81 -2.92 23.01
CA LEU A 346 -6.23 -4.19 22.58
C LEU A 346 -6.75 -5.38 23.39
N ASP A 347 -7.25 -5.15 24.60
CA ASP A 347 -7.67 -6.22 25.52
C ASP A 347 -8.94 -6.94 25.02
N ALA A 348 -9.73 -6.28 24.16
CA ALA A 348 -10.90 -6.83 23.51
C ALA A 348 -10.59 -7.58 22.19
N GLY A 349 -9.31 -7.81 21.89
CA GLY A 349 -8.84 -8.55 20.72
C GLY A 349 -8.25 -7.65 19.62
N PRO A 350 -7.49 -8.26 18.68
CA PRO A 350 -6.83 -7.53 17.62
C PRO A 350 -7.86 -6.88 16.70
N ASP A 351 -7.64 -5.60 16.39
CA ASP A 351 -8.35 -4.90 15.35
C ASP A 351 -7.34 -4.02 14.64
N ARG A 352 -7.24 -4.25 13.35
CA ARG A 352 -6.22 -3.65 12.52
C ARG A 352 -6.29 -2.11 12.57
N PHE A 353 -7.48 -1.52 12.59
CA PHE A 353 -7.67 -0.06 12.58
C PHE A 353 -7.33 0.56 13.93
N ILE A 354 -7.67 -0.14 15.01
CA ILE A 354 -7.30 0.25 16.37
C ILE A 354 -5.77 0.23 16.53
N GLU A 355 -5.10 -0.84 16.10
CA GLU A 355 -3.64 -0.95 16.14
C GLU A 355 -2.95 0.14 15.31
N TYR A 356 -3.50 0.48 14.15
CA TYR A 356 -3.02 1.60 13.35
C TYR A 356 -3.08 2.93 14.14
N SER A 357 -4.24 3.25 14.74
CA SER A 357 -4.43 4.46 15.55
C SER A 357 -3.55 4.47 16.79
N LEU A 358 -3.41 3.34 17.49
CA LEU A 358 -2.51 3.21 18.64
C LEU A 358 -1.05 3.48 18.24
N GLY A 359 -0.62 2.98 17.08
CA GLY A 359 0.72 3.26 16.57
C GLY A 359 0.95 4.76 16.31
N GLN A 360 -0.07 5.48 15.83
CA GLN A 360 0.02 6.95 15.73
C GLN A 360 0.02 7.63 17.11
N ALA A 361 -0.78 7.11 18.05
CA ALA A 361 -0.87 7.63 19.42
C ALA A 361 0.46 7.50 20.19
N VAL A 362 1.25 6.46 19.94
CA VAL A 362 2.61 6.29 20.51
C VAL A 362 3.47 7.53 20.21
N PHE A 363 3.51 7.97 18.95
CA PHE A 363 4.29 9.15 18.56
C PHE A 363 3.59 10.46 18.93
N ALA A 364 2.27 10.53 18.80
CA ALA A 364 1.49 11.72 19.14
C ALA A 364 1.61 12.10 20.62
N LEU A 365 1.79 11.11 21.49
CA LEU A 365 1.90 11.29 22.94
C LEU A 365 3.34 11.14 23.48
N GLU A 366 4.34 10.98 22.61
CA GLU A 366 5.73 10.67 22.99
C GLU A 366 6.30 11.65 24.03
N GLU A 367 6.06 12.95 23.85
CA GLU A 367 6.51 14.00 24.77
C GLU A 367 5.99 13.82 26.21
N TRP A 368 4.87 13.11 26.40
CA TRP A 368 4.25 12.91 27.70
C TRP A 368 4.56 11.55 28.33
N TRP A 369 4.40 10.45 27.58
CA TRP A 369 4.55 9.12 28.16
C TRP A 369 6.02 8.70 28.30
N LEU A 370 6.89 9.09 27.37
CA LEU A 370 8.28 8.59 27.34
C LEU A 370 9.10 9.09 28.54
N PRO A 371 9.10 10.40 28.90
CA PRO A 371 9.79 10.86 30.10
C PRO A 371 9.20 10.27 31.38
N ALA A 372 7.87 10.08 31.43
CA ALA A 372 7.20 9.49 32.58
C ALA A 372 7.60 8.02 32.78
N LEU A 373 7.69 7.25 31.69
CA LEU A 373 8.17 5.87 31.73
C LEU A 373 9.66 5.81 32.14
N GLN A 374 10.50 6.67 31.58
CA GLN A 374 11.93 6.72 31.89
C GLN A 374 12.22 7.09 33.35
N SER A 375 11.40 7.97 33.93
CA SER A 375 11.49 8.36 35.35
C SER A 375 10.83 7.35 36.31
N GLY A 376 10.08 6.37 35.78
CA GLY A 376 9.33 5.38 36.56
C GLY A 376 8.02 5.89 37.15
N SER A 377 7.59 7.11 36.79
CA SER A 377 6.29 7.67 37.20
C SER A 377 5.11 7.09 36.41
N LEU A 378 5.37 6.56 35.22
CA LEU A 378 4.43 5.76 34.43
C LEU A 378 4.90 4.30 34.39
N LYS A 379 3.97 3.36 34.55
CA LYS A 379 4.20 1.92 34.36
C LYS A 379 3.07 1.32 33.54
N PHE A 380 3.43 0.44 32.61
CA PHE A 380 2.48 -0.40 31.88
C PHE A 380 2.35 -1.72 32.63
N GLU A 381 1.19 -1.99 33.23
CA GLU A 381 0.93 -3.22 33.99
C GLU A 381 0.83 -4.44 33.08
N THR A 382 0.39 -4.24 31.83
CA THR A 382 0.26 -5.30 30.84
C THR A 382 1.50 -5.33 29.94
N PRO A 383 2.33 -6.38 29.97
CA PRO A 383 3.58 -6.40 29.19
C PRO A 383 3.36 -6.37 27.67
N SER A 384 2.23 -6.88 27.16
CA SER A 384 1.89 -6.76 25.74
C SER A 384 1.63 -5.31 25.30
N HIS A 385 1.11 -4.45 26.19
CA HIS A 385 0.96 -3.02 25.92
C HIS A 385 2.33 -2.36 25.82
N LEU A 386 3.25 -2.67 26.74
CA LEU A 386 4.62 -2.16 26.68
C LEU A 386 5.33 -2.63 25.41
N ALA A 387 5.26 -3.92 25.08
CA ALA A 387 5.87 -4.47 23.87
C ALA A 387 5.37 -3.74 22.61
N PHE A 388 4.05 -3.53 22.48
CA PHE A 388 3.48 -2.76 21.36
C PHE A 388 4.08 -1.35 21.25
N VAL A 389 4.20 -0.64 22.38
CA VAL A 389 4.78 0.73 22.43
C VAL A 389 6.25 0.71 21.99
N LEU A 390 7.04 -0.21 22.52
CA LEU A 390 8.48 -0.29 22.24
C LEU A 390 8.77 -0.72 20.80
N GLU A 391 8.01 -1.69 20.28
CA GLU A 391 8.10 -2.10 18.87
C GLU A 391 7.72 -0.97 17.91
N THR A 392 6.72 -0.18 18.28
CA THR A 392 6.28 0.99 17.51
C THR A 392 7.33 2.09 17.54
N LEU A 393 7.90 2.41 18.71
CA LEU A 393 8.92 3.44 18.86
C LEU A 393 10.21 3.11 18.08
N GLY A 394 10.60 1.83 18.05
CA GLY A 394 11.52 1.31 17.04
C GLY A 394 12.96 1.84 17.08
N ASN A 395 13.41 2.43 18.20
CA ASN A 395 14.73 3.03 18.33
C ASN A 395 15.54 2.47 19.51
N GLY A 396 16.79 2.94 19.70
CA GLY A 396 17.66 2.45 20.79
C GLY A 396 17.10 2.68 22.19
N VAL A 397 16.32 3.75 22.40
CA VAL A 397 15.65 4.01 23.68
C VAL A 397 14.63 2.91 23.99
N ALA A 398 13.92 2.41 22.96
CA ALA A 398 13.00 1.30 23.12
C ALA A 398 13.71 0.00 23.55
N ALA A 399 14.89 -0.28 22.99
CA ALA A 399 15.71 -1.42 23.41
C ALA A 399 16.16 -1.28 24.87
N ASP A 400 16.60 -0.09 25.29
CA ASP A 400 16.99 0.19 26.69
C ASP A 400 15.83 -0.03 27.67
N LEU A 401 14.63 0.40 27.29
CA LEU A 401 13.42 0.22 28.08
C LEU A 401 13.01 -1.25 28.14
N ALA A 402 13.09 -2.00 27.03
CA ALA A 402 12.83 -3.43 27.00
C ALA A 402 13.78 -4.19 27.94
N ARG A 403 15.08 -3.83 27.94
CA ARG A 403 16.07 -4.40 28.87
C ARG A 403 15.71 -4.11 30.33
N LYS A 404 15.34 -2.88 30.66
CA LYS A 404 14.94 -2.49 32.03
C LYS A 404 13.65 -3.17 32.49
N ALA A 405 12.74 -3.45 31.57
CA ALA A 405 11.49 -4.14 31.85
C ALA A 405 11.64 -5.66 31.97
N MET A 406 12.80 -6.21 31.60
CA MET A 406 13.10 -7.63 31.65
C MET A 406 13.35 -8.07 33.11
N ASP A 407 12.30 -8.52 33.79
CA ASP A 407 12.31 -8.97 35.18
C ASP A 407 12.03 -10.48 35.30
N ASP A 408 12.57 -11.13 36.32
CA ASP A 408 12.41 -12.58 36.56
C ASP A 408 10.98 -12.99 36.96
N SER A 409 10.13 -12.03 37.35
CA SER A 409 8.72 -12.25 37.67
C SER A 409 7.81 -12.31 36.44
N LEU A 410 8.32 -12.00 35.24
CA LEU A 410 7.53 -12.04 34.02
C LEU A 410 7.11 -13.48 33.66
N SER A 411 5.91 -13.61 33.10
CA SER A 411 5.50 -14.87 32.46
C SER A 411 6.41 -15.18 31.26
N LYS A 412 6.56 -16.47 30.89
CA LYS A 412 7.33 -16.86 29.70
C LYS A 412 6.87 -16.13 28.43
N ALA A 413 5.57 -15.97 28.26
CA ALA A 413 5.00 -15.29 27.10
C ALA A 413 5.33 -13.79 27.08
N ASP A 414 5.30 -13.12 28.23
CA ASP A 414 5.63 -11.70 28.34
C ASP A 414 7.12 -11.42 28.16
N ARG A 415 7.96 -12.30 28.72
CA ARG A 415 9.40 -12.28 28.49
C ARG A 415 9.72 -12.42 27.00
N GLN A 416 9.07 -13.37 26.32
CA GLN A 416 9.26 -13.58 24.88
C GLN A 416 8.90 -12.34 24.05
N ARG A 417 7.85 -11.60 24.41
CA ARG A 417 7.48 -10.35 23.73
C ARG A 417 8.58 -9.30 23.83
N LEU A 418 9.16 -9.10 25.01
CA LEU A 418 10.27 -8.15 25.18
C LEU A 418 11.54 -8.61 24.45
N LEU A 419 11.80 -9.93 24.40
CA LEU A 419 12.91 -10.48 23.62
C LEU A 419 12.75 -10.25 22.11
N LEU A 420 11.53 -10.26 21.57
CA LEU A 420 11.27 -9.90 20.17
C LEU A 420 11.63 -8.44 19.89
N VAL A 421 11.35 -7.52 20.83
CA VAL A 421 11.81 -6.13 20.74
C VAL A 421 13.34 -6.05 20.68
N LEU A 422 14.02 -6.80 21.55
CA LEU A 422 15.49 -6.84 21.60
C LEU A 422 16.11 -7.51 20.36
N ALA A 423 15.48 -8.53 19.79
CA ALA A 423 15.92 -9.12 18.54
C ALA A 423 15.97 -8.07 17.42
N LYS A 424 14.89 -7.26 17.33
CA LYS A 424 14.72 -6.23 16.31
C LYS A 424 15.64 -5.02 16.51
N LEU A 425 15.80 -4.55 17.75
CA LEU A 425 16.40 -3.24 18.06
C LEU A 425 17.71 -3.30 18.87
N GLY A 426 17.99 -4.43 19.50
CA GLY A 426 19.04 -4.57 20.51
C GLY A 426 20.47 -4.63 19.97
N THR A 427 21.41 -4.67 20.89
CA THR A 427 22.86 -4.82 20.65
C THR A 427 23.24 -6.29 20.35
N PRO A 428 24.47 -6.57 19.90
CA PRO A 428 24.99 -7.94 19.80
C PRO A 428 24.87 -8.75 21.10
N ALA A 429 25.01 -8.11 22.27
CA ALA A 429 24.82 -8.76 23.56
C ALA A 429 23.36 -9.17 23.79
N ASP A 430 22.42 -8.31 23.43
CA ASP A 430 20.99 -8.61 23.51
C ASP A 430 20.62 -9.76 22.58
N LEU A 431 21.20 -9.82 21.38
CA LEU A 431 21.02 -10.96 20.48
C LEU A 431 21.59 -12.27 21.04
N SER A 432 22.66 -12.21 21.84
CA SER A 432 23.20 -13.38 22.54
C SER A 432 22.19 -13.92 23.56
N GLN A 433 21.57 -13.03 24.33
CA GLN A 433 20.48 -13.39 25.25
C GLN A 433 19.25 -13.94 24.52
N VAL A 434 18.84 -13.30 23.43
CA VAL A 434 17.70 -13.79 22.61
C VAL A 434 18.00 -15.18 22.06
N PHE A 435 19.22 -15.42 21.57
CA PHE A 435 19.61 -16.72 21.02
C PHE A 435 19.69 -17.81 22.11
N GLU A 436 20.22 -17.47 23.29
CA GLU A 436 20.24 -18.36 24.45
C GLU A 436 18.81 -18.81 24.82
N GLU A 437 17.90 -17.86 25.04
CA GLU A 437 16.51 -18.21 25.38
C GLU A 437 15.83 -18.99 24.22
N ALA A 438 16.10 -18.63 22.97
CA ALA A 438 15.56 -19.34 21.81
C ALA A 438 16.04 -20.80 21.76
N ALA A 439 17.33 -21.04 22.04
CA ALA A 439 17.93 -22.37 22.05
C ALA A 439 17.43 -23.23 23.22
N GLU A 440 17.25 -22.63 24.41
CA GLU A 440 16.75 -23.33 25.60
C GLU A 440 15.25 -23.65 25.50
N SER A 441 14.45 -22.71 25.01
CA SER A 441 13.00 -22.85 24.91
C SER A 441 12.51 -23.55 23.64
N GLY A 442 13.36 -23.66 22.61
CA GLY A 442 12.96 -24.10 21.27
C GLY A 442 12.03 -23.11 20.58
N SER A 443 12.11 -21.82 20.91
CA SER A 443 11.21 -20.80 20.36
C SER A 443 11.56 -20.45 18.91
N GLU A 444 10.79 -20.99 17.97
CA GLU A 444 10.91 -20.66 16.54
C GLU A 444 10.76 -19.15 16.29
N GLY A 445 9.83 -18.48 16.97
CA GLY A 445 9.60 -17.04 16.82
C GLY A 445 10.82 -16.19 17.14
N LEU A 446 11.59 -16.56 18.17
CA LEU A 446 12.84 -15.85 18.51
C LEU A 446 13.96 -16.14 17.49
N LEU A 447 14.07 -17.39 16.99
CA LEU A 447 15.03 -17.73 15.95
C LEU A 447 14.74 -16.99 14.63
N VAL A 448 13.46 -16.87 14.26
CA VAL A 448 13.02 -16.09 13.09
C VAL A 448 13.36 -14.62 13.27
N ALA A 449 13.10 -14.04 14.45
CA ALA A 449 13.46 -12.65 14.73
C ALA A 449 14.99 -12.41 14.64
N LEU A 450 15.81 -13.40 15.01
CA LEU A 450 17.27 -13.35 14.83
C LEU A 450 17.67 -13.41 13.36
N VAL A 451 16.97 -14.20 12.52
CA VAL A 451 17.18 -14.22 11.07
C VAL A 451 16.86 -12.84 10.49
N GLU A 452 15.73 -12.25 10.87
CA GLU A 452 15.34 -10.90 10.43
C GLU A 452 16.38 -9.86 10.85
N ALA A 453 16.92 -9.95 12.07
CA ALA A 453 17.99 -9.08 12.53
C ALA A 453 19.30 -9.26 11.72
N ALA A 454 19.67 -10.50 11.42
CA ALA A 454 20.85 -10.80 10.63
C ALA A 454 20.71 -10.33 9.16
N GLU A 455 19.51 -10.39 8.59
CA GLU A 455 19.24 -9.95 7.21
C GLU A 455 19.11 -8.41 7.12
N SER A 456 18.30 -7.80 8.00
CA SER A 456 17.94 -6.37 7.90
C SER A 456 18.98 -5.41 8.47
N ARG A 457 19.83 -5.86 9.40
CA ARG A 457 20.84 -5.00 10.03
C ARG A 457 22.22 -5.65 10.14
N ARG A 458 22.42 -6.84 9.56
CA ARG A 458 23.69 -7.60 9.60
C ARG A 458 24.20 -7.80 11.02
N ALA A 459 23.29 -7.91 11.98
CA ALA A 459 23.64 -8.10 13.36
C ALA A 459 23.87 -9.58 13.68
N ARG A 460 24.80 -9.82 14.58
CA ARG A 460 25.19 -11.14 15.06
C ARG A 460 25.26 -11.13 16.59
N PRO A 461 24.88 -12.21 17.27
CA PRO A 461 25.11 -12.38 18.70
C PRO A 461 26.59 -12.30 19.08
N GLU A 462 26.89 -11.58 20.16
CA GLU A 462 28.22 -11.56 20.79
C GLU A 462 28.09 -11.65 22.32
N PRO A 463 28.67 -12.69 22.97
CA PRO A 463 29.39 -13.81 22.37
C PRO A 463 28.47 -14.74 21.56
N LEU A 464 29.01 -15.40 20.53
CA LEU A 464 28.27 -16.39 19.76
C LEU A 464 28.37 -17.77 20.44
N ARG A 465 27.21 -18.36 20.73
CA ARG A 465 27.04 -19.70 21.30
C ARG A 465 27.06 -20.78 20.20
N GLU A 466 28.25 -21.05 19.68
CA GLU A 466 28.44 -21.91 18.50
C GLU A 466 28.05 -23.38 18.73
N GLU A 467 28.23 -23.89 19.96
CA GLU A 467 27.86 -25.27 20.30
C GLU A 467 26.34 -25.46 20.33
N GLU A 468 25.61 -24.50 20.89
CA GLU A 468 24.16 -24.48 20.91
C GLU A 468 23.61 -24.36 19.48
N LEU A 469 24.22 -23.51 18.63
CA LEU A 469 23.86 -23.44 17.21
C LEU A 469 24.12 -24.76 16.49
N ARG A 470 25.25 -25.42 16.76
CA ARG A 470 25.56 -26.75 16.22
C ARG A 470 24.53 -27.79 16.68
N ALA A 471 24.13 -27.76 17.94
CA ALA A 471 23.13 -28.66 18.51
C ALA A 471 21.77 -28.47 17.85
N LEU A 472 21.32 -27.22 17.64
CA LEU A 472 20.05 -26.93 16.94
C LEU A 472 20.06 -27.45 15.49
N ILE A 473 21.17 -27.33 14.77
CA ILE A 473 21.31 -27.85 13.39
C ILE A 473 21.22 -29.38 13.35
N ARG A 474 21.79 -30.06 14.35
CA ARG A 474 21.83 -31.53 14.40
C ARG A 474 20.54 -32.15 14.95
N ASN A 475 20.02 -31.58 16.02
CA ASN A 475 19.02 -32.22 16.88
C ASN A 475 17.67 -31.49 16.94
N GLY A 476 17.56 -30.29 16.36
CA GLY A 476 16.29 -29.56 16.32
C GLY A 476 15.21 -30.26 15.50
N ASP A 477 13.97 -29.79 15.60
CA ASP A 477 12.93 -30.18 14.65
C ASP A 477 13.17 -29.58 13.25
N GLY A 478 12.35 -29.94 12.25
CA GLY A 478 12.56 -29.52 10.86
C GLY A 478 12.70 -28.00 10.69
N ALA A 479 11.79 -27.22 11.28
CA ALA A 479 11.77 -25.76 11.21
C ALA A 479 12.96 -25.14 11.97
N THR A 480 13.29 -25.67 13.15
CA THR A 480 14.43 -25.22 13.96
C THR A 480 15.75 -25.48 13.24
N ARG A 481 15.95 -26.68 12.66
CA ARG A 481 17.17 -27.03 11.91
C ARG A 481 17.36 -26.12 10.69
N LEU A 482 16.28 -25.84 9.96
CA LEU A 482 16.27 -24.89 8.84
C LEU A 482 16.73 -23.51 9.27
N THR A 483 16.11 -22.96 10.32
CA THR A 483 16.39 -21.61 10.81
C THR A 483 17.81 -21.51 11.37
N ALA A 484 18.26 -22.51 12.13
CA ALA A 484 19.62 -22.59 12.67
C ALA A 484 20.68 -22.70 11.56
N ALA A 485 20.45 -23.52 10.53
CA ALA A 485 21.34 -23.62 9.38
C ALA A 485 21.42 -22.29 8.61
N LYS A 486 20.29 -21.57 8.48
CA LYS A 486 20.25 -20.23 7.88
C LYS A 486 21.07 -19.22 8.70
N LEU A 487 20.90 -19.21 10.02
CA LEU A 487 21.66 -18.34 10.93
C LEU A 487 23.17 -18.60 10.86
N ALA A 488 23.61 -19.87 10.78
CA ALA A 488 25.03 -20.21 10.61
C ALA A 488 25.64 -19.56 9.36
N GLY A 489 24.89 -19.55 8.25
CA GLY A 489 25.28 -18.88 7.01
C GLY A 489 25.30 -17.35 7.11
N LEU A 490 24.25 -16.76 7.70
CA LEU A 490 24.13 -15.30 7.85
C LEU A 490 25.20 -14.73 8.80
N TRP A 491 25.53 -15.44 9.88
CA TRP A 491 26.57 -15.07 10.83
C TRP A 491 27.98 -15.49 10.42
N LYS A 492 28.12 -16.21 9.29
CA LYS A 492 29.38 -16.71 8.72
C LYS A 492 30.21 -17.50 9.75
N VAL A 493 29.60 -18.50 10.37
CA VAL A 493 30.21 -19.29 11.44
C VAL A 493 31.14 -20.35 10.86
N ALA A 494 32.44 -20.02 10.77
CA ALA A 494 33.45 -20.88 10.13
C ALA A 494 33.56 -22.27 10.77
N SER A 495 33.39 -22.38 12.10
CA SER A 495 33.46 -23.67 12.82
C SER A 495 32.32 -24.65 12.49
N LEU A 496 31.33 -24.23 11.71
CA LEU A 496 30.20 -25.05 11.25
C LEU A 496 30.31 -25.45 9.78
N GLU A 497 31.42 -25.14 9.12
CA GLU A 497 31.66 -25.48 7.71
C GLU A 497 31.36 -26.94 7.38
N GLU A 498 31.97 -27.89 8.11
CA GLU A 498 31.80 -29.32 7.87
C GLU A 498 30.36 -29.77 8.09
N VAL A 499 29.71 -29.27 9.14
CA VAL A 499 28.33 -29.63 9.50
C VAL A 499 27.36 -29.16 8.41
N ILE A 500 27.55 -27.95 7.89
CA ILE A 500 26.70 -27.39 6.83
C ILE A 500 26.96 -28.11 5.50
N SER A 501 28.22 -28.34 5.13
CA SER A 501 28.57 -29.08 3.90
C SER A 501 28.00 -30.50 3.88
N ALA A 502 28.03 -31.20 5.01
CA ALA A 502 27.48 -32.54 5.12
C ALA A 502 25.98 -32.57 4.80
N LEU A 503 25.22 -31.57 5.26
CA LEU A 503 23.78 -31.47 4.97
C LEU A 503 23.48 -31.25 3.49
N VAL A 504 24.34 -30.55 2.75
CA VAL A 504 24.13 -30.30 1.31
C VAL A 504 24.14 -31.62 0.52
N GLY A 505 25.10 -32.49 0.82
CA GLY A 505 25.31 -33.77 0.14
C GLY A 505 24.43 -34.92 0.63
N ASP A 506 23.85 -34.83 1.82
CA ASP A 506 23.06 -35.90 2.43
C ASP A 506 21.65 -36.02 1.81
N GLU A 507 21.46 -37.00 0.94
CA GLU A 507 20.20 -37.26 0.26
C GLU A 507 19.07 -37.74 1.18
N THR A 508 19.38 -38.14 2.42
CA THR A 508 18.38 -38.53 3.42
C THR A 508 17.70 -37.34 4.08
N GLN A 509 18.28 -36.13 3.95
CA GLN A 509 17.71 -34.91 4.51
C GLN A 509 16.61 -34.33 3.60
N GLU A 510 15.69 -33.59 4.22
CA GLU A 510 14.66 -32.85 3.50
C GLU A 510 15.26 -31.84 2.51
N THR A 511 14.66 -31.73 1.33
CA THR A 511 15.13 -30.85 0.25
C THR A 511 15.27 -29.39 0.70
N ALA A 512 14.35 -28.91 1.54
CA ALA A 512 14.39 -27.56 2.09
C ALA A 512 15.66 -27.31 2.94
N LEU A 513 16.03 -28.29 3.78
CA LEU A 513 17.21 -28.16 4.64
C LEU A 513 18.50 -28.17 3.82
N ARG A 514 18.58 -29.04 2.82
CA ARG A 514 19.70 -29.09 1.87
C ARG A 514 19.85 -27.78 1.11
N ALA A 515 18.74 -27.18 0.70
CA ALA A 515 18.71 -25.90 -0.01
C ALA A 515 19.22 -24.74 0.85
N VAL A 516 18.76 -24.64 2.11
CA VAL A 516 19.27 -23.64 3.07
C VAL A 516 20.76 -23.88 3.36
N ALA A 517 21.16 -25.14 3.56
CA ALA A 517 22.56 -25.49 3.78
C ALA A 517 23.45 -25.08 2.61
N ALA A 518 22.99 -25.21 1.36
CA ALA A 518 23.74 -24.78 0.17
C ALA A 518 24.02 -23.27 0.19
N MET A 519 22.99 -22.45 0.48
CA MET A 519 23.16 -21.00 0.63
C MET A 519 24.08 -20.64 1.79
N SER A 520 23.95 -21.33 2.92
CA SER A 520 24.81 -21.10 4.09
C SER A 520 26.26 -21.50 3.83
N ALA A 521 26.48 -22.60 3.13
CA ALA A 521 27.81 -23.06 2.73
C ALA A 521 28.52 -22.03 1.85
N ALA A 522 27.81 -21.48 0.85
CA ALA A 522 28.35 -20.40 0.00
C ALA A 522 28.78 -19.16 0.80
N ARG A 523 28.01 -18.77 1.82
CA ARG A 523 28.32 -17.61 2.67
C ARG A 523 29.50 -17.86 3.62
N ILE A 524 29.65 -19.10 4.12
CA ILE A 524 30.72 -19.49 5.04
C ILE A 524 32.04 -19.71 4.29
N GLN A 525 32.01 -20.45 3.18
CA GLN A 525 33.20 -20.96 2.49
C GLN A 525 33.60 -20.12 1.27
N GLY A 526 32.73 -19.25 0.77
CA GLY A 526 32.96 -18.50 -0.46
C GLY A 526 33.23 -19.44 -1.65
N LYS A 527 34.29 -19.17 -2.41
CA LYS A 527 34.64 -19.92 -3.62
C LYS A 527 34.85 -21.43 -3.42
N ALA A 528 35.28 -21.87 -2.23
CA ALA A 528 35.48 -23.28 -1.95
C ALA A 528 34.17 -24.09 -2.07
N ALA A 529 33.02 -23.45 -1.81
CA ALA A 529 31.70 -24.06 -1.96
C ALA A 529 31.37 -24.48 -3.40
N ALA A 530 31.99 -23.84 -4.40
CA ALA A 530 31.71 -24.13 -5.81
C ALA A 530 31.97 -25.60 -6.17
N SER A 531 32.92 -26.25 -5.48
CA SER A 531 33.31 -27.65 -5.71
C SER A 531 32.16 -28.65 -5.55
N PHE A 532 31.22 -28.40 -4.62
CA PHE A 532 30.05 -29.25 -4.38
C PHE A 532 28.73 -28.63 -4.83
N LEU A 533 28.67 -27.31 -5.07
CA LEU A 533 27.48 -26.65 -5.62
C LEU A 533 27.32 -26.90 -7.13
N LEU A 534 28.41 -26.89 -7.89
CA LEU A 534 28.38 -27.13 -9.34
C LEU A 534 27.72 -28.48 -9.71
N PRO A 535 28.12 -29.63 -9.11
CA PRO A 535 27.47 -30.91 -9.38
C PRO A 535 25.97 -30.92 -9.07
N LEU A 536 25.52 -30.17 -8.06
CA LEU A 536 24.10 -30.08 -7.72
C LEU A 536 23.28 -29.33 -8.77
N VAL A 537 23.83 -28.26 -9.35
CA VAL A 537 23.17 -27.53 -10.46
C VAL A 537 22.93 -28.47 -11.65
N GLU A 538 23.88 -29.35 -11.93
CA GLU A 538 23.88 -30.29 -13.07
C GLU A 538 23.05 -31.56 -12.82
N SER A 539 22.85 -31.94 -11.55
CA SER A 539 22.22 -33.21 -11.21
C SER A 539 20.74 -33.24 -11.62
N LYS A 540 20.42 -34.00 -12.66
CA LYS A 540 19.04 -34.26 -13.08
C LYS A 540 18.24 -35.07 -12.04
N ALA A 541 18.92 -35.77 -11.14
CA ALA A 541 18.29 -36.50 -10.04
C ALA A 541 17.94 -35.59 -8.86
N ALA A 542 18.61 -34.44 -8.72
CA ALA A 542 18.33 -33.51 -7.64
C ALA A 542 16.99 -32.80 -7.86
N PRO A 543 16.16 -32.62 -6.81
CA PRO A 543 14.94 -31.83 -6.89
C PRO A 543 15.20 -30.42 -7.41
N LEU A 544 14.32 -29.90 -8.26
CA LEU A 544 14.48 -28.59 -8.90
C LEU A 544 14.65 -27.45 -7.89
N ALA A 545 13.93 -27.49 -6.76
CA ALA A 545 14.07 -26.52 -5.68
C ALA A 545 15.52 -26.45 -5.14
N LEU A 546 16.18 -27.61 -4.96
CA LEU A 546 17.58 -27.67 -4.53
C LEU A 546 18.52 -27.14 -5.62
N ARG A 547 18.27 -27.47 -6.89
CA ARG A 547 19.06 -26.96 -8.02
C ARG A 547 18.99 -25.44 -8.13
N ARG A 548 17.80 -24.84 -7.92
CA ARG A 548 17.60 -23.39 -7.88
C ARG A 548 18.42 -22.74 -6.77
N SER A 549 18.32 -23.24 -5.54
CA SER A 549 19.14 -22.74 -4.42
C SER A 549 20.64 -22.97 -4.63
N ALA A 550 21.05 -24.04 -5.33
CA ALA A 550 22.44 -24.25 -5.70
C ALA A 550 22.95 -23.21 -6.71
N VAL A 551 22.12 -22.76 -7.66
CA VAL A 551 22.46 -21.65 -8.57
C VAL A 551 22.61 -20.34 -7.80
N GLU A 552 21.69 -20.03 -6.89
CA GLU A 552 21.78 -18.83 -6.04
C GLU A 552 23.04 -18.87 -5.16
N ALA A 553 23.28 -20.00 -4.50
CA ALA A 553 24.47 -20.24 -3.68
C ALA A 553 25.76 -20.12 -4.49
N LEU A 554 25.79 -20.68 -5.70
CA LEU A 554 26.95 -20.61 -6.58
C LEU A 554 27.18 -19.17 -7.07
N ALA A 555 26.14 -18.40 -7.34
CA ALA A 555 26.27 -16.99 -7.71
C ALA A 555 26.83 -16.15 -6.54
N ILE A 556 26.47 -16.46 -5.30
CA ILE A 556 27.07 -15.86 -4.08
C ILE A 556 28.56 -16.24 -3.95
N ALA A 557 28.90 -17.50 -4.21
CA ALA A 557 30.25 -18.03 -4.05
C ALA A 557 31.22 -17.63 -5.18
N ASP A 558 30.81 -17.81 -6.43
CA ASP A 558 31.55 -17.50 -7.66
C ASP A 558 30.59 -17.29 -8.86
N VAL A 559 30.17 -16.04 -9.06
CA VAL A 559 29.24 -15.65 -10.14
C VAL A 559 29.76 -15.98 -11.54
N THR A 560 31.08 -15.99 -11.75
CA THR A 560 31.68 -16.33 -13.05
C THR A 560 31.50 -17.81 -13.34
N ALA A 561 31.78 -18.68 -12.36
CA ALA A 561 31.56 -20.12 -12.49
C ALA A 561 30.07 -20.45 -12.70
N ALA A 562 29.17 -19.76 -12.00
CA ALA A 562 27.73 -19.88 -12.22
C ALA A 562 27.34 -19.48 -13.66
N GLY A 563 27.85 -18.35 -14.16
CA GLY A 563 27.56 -17.86 -15.51
C GLY A 563 28.02 -18.81 -16.62
N GLN A 564 29.24 -19.34 -16.49
CA GLN A 564 29.76 -20.36 -17.42
C GLN A 564 28.88 -21.62 -17.44
N ARG A 565 28.45 -22.09 -16.26
CA ARG A 565 27.63 -23.29 -16.16
C ARG A 565 26.23 -23.08 -16.74
N ILE A 566 25.59 -21.96 -16.42
CA ILE A 566 24.26 -21.63 -16.93
C ILE A 566 24.30 -21.39 -18.44
N ALA A 567 25.34 -20.74 -18.98
CA ALA A 567 25.54 -20.62 -20.42
C ALA A 567 25.62 -21.99 -21.10
N ALA A 568 26.46 -22.89 -20.60
CA ALA A 568 26.61 -24.24 -21.15
C ALA A 568 25.29 -25.03 -21.12
N MET A 569 24.49 -24.89 -20.05
CA MET A 569 23.18 -25.53 -19.95
C MET A 569 22.16 -24.92 -20.91
N ALA A 570 22.12 -23.59 -21.05
CA ALA A 570 21.20 -22.89 -21.94
C ALA A 570 21.49 -23.16 -23.42
N LEU A 571 22.77 -23.32 -23.78
CA LEU A 571 23.21 -23.65 -25.14
C LEU A 571 23.18 -25.16 -25.46
N GLY A 572 22.97 -26.01 -24.46
CA GLY A 572 22.93 -27.46 -24.63
C GLY A 572 21.82 -27.91 -25.59
N THR A 573 22.12 -28.95 -26.39
CA THR A 573 21.20 -29.53 -27.39
C THR A 573 20.13 -30.44 -26.79
N GLN A 574 20.30 -30.84 -25.52
CA GLN A 574 19.32 -31.60 -24.76
C GLN A 574 18.36 -30.61 -24.11
N GLY A 575 17.13 -30.50 -24.64
CA GLY A 575 16.09 -29.60 -24.12
C GLY A 575 15.61 -30.00 -22.72
N ASP A 576 16.44 -29.75 -21.70
CA ASP A 576 16.08 -29.85 -20.29
C ASP A 576 15.22 -28.62 -19.93
N PRO A 577 13.90 -28.76 -19.67
CA PRO A 577 13.03 -27.64 -19.35
C PRO A 577 13.49 -26.87 -18.10
N SER A 578 14.25 -27.52 -17.20
CA SER A 578 14.81 -26.86 -16.02
C SER A 578 15.92 -25.85 -16.36
N SER A 579 16.54 -25.94 -17.54
CA SER A 579 17.60 -25.00 -17.96
C SER A 579 17.09 -23.56 -18.06
N THR A 580 15.88 -23.35 -18.59
CA THR A 580 15.26 -22.02 -18.69
C THR A 580 14.92 -21.46 -17.31
N GLU A 581 14.45 -22.31 -16.39
CA GLU A 581 14.12 -21.89 -15.02
C GLU A 581 15.37 -21.51 -14.23
N LEU A 582 16.44 -22.32 -14.31
CA LEU A 582 17.72 -22.02 -13.67
C LEU A 582 18.39 -20.77 -14.27
N LEU A 583 18.25 -20.57 -15.59
CA LEU A 583 18.66 -19.32 -16.26
C LEU A 583 17.93 -18.12 -15.67
N SER A 584 16.60 -18.19 -15.50
CA SER A 584 15.83 -17.10 -14.91
C SER A 584 16.28 -16.81 -13.47
N VAL A 585 16.56 -17.83 -12.66
CA VAL A 585 17.11 -17.67 -11.30
C VAL A 585 18.49 -17.00 -11.33
N PHE A 586 19.35 -17.37 -12.28
CA PHE A 586 20.69 -16.78 -12.39
C PHE A 586 20.64 -15.30 -12.83
N LEU A 587 19.76 -14.96 -13.77
CA LEU A 587 19.58 -13.58 -14.26
C LEU A 587 19.10 -12.60 -13.17
N THR A 588 18.52 -13.10 -12.06
CA THR A 588 18.15 -12.24 -10.93
C THR A 588 19.28 -12.02 -9.92
N GLN A 589 20.41 -12.71 -10.05
CA GLN A 589 21.55 -12.57 -9.14
C GLN A 589 22.43 -11.37 -9.51
N ASN A 590 23.11 -10.78 -8.53
CA ASN A 590 24.06 -9.69 -8.80
C ASN A 590 25.18 -10.16 -9.73
N GLY A 591 25.43 -9.41 -10.79
CA GLY A 591 26.40 -9.75 -11.83
C GLY A 591 25.98 -10.92 -12.74
N GLY A 592 24.80 -11.51 -12.56
CA GLY A 592 24.37 -12.69 -13.32
C GLY A 592 24.29 -12.44 -14.84
N ALA A 593 23.61 -11.37 -15.26
CA ALA A 593 23.50 -11.03 -16.68
C ALA A 593 24.88 -10.71 -17.33
N ALA A 594 25.74 -9.98 -16.61
CA ALA A 594 27.09 -9.66 -17.08
C ALA A 594 27.99 -10.91 -17.17
N ALA A 595 27.91 -11.82 -16.19
CA ALA A 595 28.64 -13.09 -16.21
C ALA A 595 28.13 -14.02 -17.31
N LEU A 596 26.82 -14.04 -17.56
CA LEU A 596 26.24 -14.76 -18.70
C LEU A 596 26.70 -14.18 -20.02
N ALA A 597 26.73 -12.85 -20.17
CA ALA A 597 27.25 -12.19 -21.36
C ALA A 597 28.72 -12.57 -21.62
N ALA A 598 29.56 -12.50 -20.59
CA ALA A 598 30.97 -12.90 -20.69
C ALA A 598 31.13 -14.38 -21.08
N ALA A 599 30.29 -15.27 -20.54
CA ALA A 599 30.29 -16.69 -20.91
C ALA A 599 29.87 -16.90 -22.38
N LEU A 600 28.81 -16.22 -22.85
CA LEU A 600 28.35 -16.31 -24.23
C LEU A 600 29.31 -15.67 -25.24
N GLU A 601 30.02 -14.61 -24.86
CA GLU A 601 31.08 -14.00 -25.71
C GLU A 601 32.26 -14.96 -25.92
N SER A 602 32.52 -15.85 -24.95
CA SER A 602 33.56 -16.86 -25.07
C SER A 602 33.17 -18.04 -25.97
N GLU A 603 31.89 -18.14 -26.35
CA GLU A 603 31.39 -19.14 -27.29
C GLU A 603 31.55 -18.67 -28.74
N LYS A 604 31.85 -19.59 -29.66
CA LYS A 604 32.10 -19.24 -31.07
C LYS A 604 30.88 -18.67 -31.78
N SER A 605 29.67 -19.13 -31.43
CA SER A 605 28.40 -18.64 -31.97
C SER A 605 27.24 -19.10 -31.11
N VAL A 606 26.28 -18.20 -30.85
CA VAL A 606 25.01 -18.53 -30.20
C VAL A 606 23.95 -18.75 -31.28
N ASP A 607 23.27 -19.89 -31.24
CA ASP A 607 22.15 -20.20 -32.14
C ASP A 607 21.00 -19.19 -31.97
N ALA A 608 20.34 -18.80 -33.07
CA ALA A 608 19.30 -17.78 -33.06
C ALA A 608 18.09 -18.18 -32.20
N ALA A 609 17.69 -19.47 -32.18
CA ALA A 609 16.58 -19.91 -31.35
C ALA A 609 16.93 -19.83 -29.87
N LYS A 610 18.17 -20.23 -29.49
CA LYS A 610 18.67 -20.10 -28.11
C LYS A 610 18.83 -18.66 -27.67
N ALA A 611 19.33 -17.79 -28.55
CA ALA A 611 19.41 -16.37 -28.27
C ALA A 611 18.01 -15.76 -28.01
N GLN A 612 17.01 -16.17 -28.80
CA GLN A 612 15.62 -15.75 -28.62
C GLN A 612 15.02 -16.27 -27.30
N GLU A 613 15.32 -17.52 -26.89
CA GLU A 613 14.90 -18.07 -25.60
C GLU A 613 15.45 -17.27 -24.42
N ILE A 614 16.77 -16.98 -24.43
CA ILE A 614 17.42 -16.20 -23.37
C ILE A 614 16.88 -14.77 -23.32
N LEU A 615 16.71 -14.13 -24.48
CA LEU A 615 16.15 -12.78 -24.59
C LEU A 615 14.71 -12.73 -24.05
N THR A 616 13.90 -13.75 -24.34
CA THR A 616 12.53 -13.88 -23.84
C THR A 616 12.51 -14.05 -22.32
N ALA A 617 13.39 -14.88 -21.76
CA ALA A 617 13.52 -15.05 -20.31
C ALA A 617 13.92 -13.75 -19.62
N MET A 618 14.85 -12.99 -20.21
CA MET A 618 15.30 -11.70 -19.69
C MET A 618 14.17 -10.65 -19.72
N ASN A 619 13.44 -10.54 -20.84
CA ASN A 619 12.32 -9.60 -20.98
C ASN A 619 11.17 -9.91 -20.00
N ARG A 620 10.86 -11.19 -19.75
CA ARG A 620 9.84 -11.60 -18.76
C ARG A 620 10.19 -11.16 -17.33
N LEU A 621 11.48 -11.07 -17.02
CA LEU A 621 11.96 -10.57 -15.74
C LEU A 621 12.04 -9.04 -15.68
N GLY A 622 11.60 -8.33 -16.74
CA GLY A 622 11.77 -6.88 -16.84
C GLY A 622 13.24 -6.45 -16.86
N ARG A 623 14.13 -7.32 -17.33
CA ARG A 623 15.58 -7.10 -17.32
C ARG A 623 16.05 -6.67 -18.71
N THR A 624 17.00 -5.75 -18.73
CA THR A 624 17.82 -5.44 -19.90
C THR A 624 19.24 -5.25 -19.41
N ASP A 625 20.23 -5.78 -20.12
CA ASP A 625 21.65 -5.65 -19.79
C ASP A 625 22.40 -5.09 -21.02
N PRO A 626 23.26 -4.08 -20.83
CA PRO A 626 23.91 -3.36 -21.92
C PRO A 626 24.88 -4.20 -22.75
N LYS A 627 25.32 -5.37 -22.25
CA LYS A 627 26.19 -6.30 -22.98
C LYS A 627 25.42 -7.51 -23.50
N LEU A 628 24.57 -8.11 -22.66
CA LEU A 628 23.81 -9.30 -23.04
C LEU A 628 22.75 -9.01 -24.10
N ALA A 629 21.98 -7.91 -23.98
CA ALA A 629 20.89 -7.63 -24.91
C ALA A 629 21.40 -7.38 -26.35
N PRO A 630 22.46 -6.58 -26.59
CA PRO A 630 23.00 -6.42 -27.94
C PRO A 630 23.58 -7.72 -28.52
N LEU A 631 24.20 -8.56 -27.68
CA LEU A 631 24.73 -9.86 -28.10
C LEU A 631 23.61 -10.77 -28.61
N LEU A 632 22.53 -10.91 -27.84
CA LEU A 632 21.39 -11.75 -28.21
C LEU A 632 20.64 -11.21 -29.43
N ASN A 633 20.42 -9.89 -29.52
CA ASN A 633 19.78 -9.25 -30.68
C ASN A 633 20.59 -9.48 -31.98
N ARG A 634 21.92 -9.41 -31.89
CA ARG A 634 22.80 -9.70 -33.04
C ARG A 634 22.66 -11.14 -33.52
N ALA A 635 22.59 -12.10 -32.59
CA ALA A 635 22.46 -13.52 -32.90
C ALA A 635 21.13 -13.86 -33.62
N ILE A 636 20.06 -13.09 -33.38
CA ILE A 636 18.75 -13.26 -34.05
C ILE A 636 18.58 -12.35 -35.29
N GLY A 637 19.61 -11.61 -35.69
CA GLY A 637 19.54 -10.71 -36.85
C GLY A 637 18.69 -9.44 -36.64
N ARG A 638 18.43 -9.07 -35.38
CA ARG A 638 17.63 -7.88 -35.03
C ARG A 638 18.52 -6.67 -34.79
N GLN A 639 18.11 -5.51 -35.31
CA GLN A 639 18.80 -4.25 -35.04
C GLN A 639 18.64 -3.87 -33.57
N SER A 640 19.76 -3.62 -32.88
CA SER A 640 19.73 -3.26 -31.46
C SER A 640 19.13 -1.87 -31.28
N GLY A 641 18.13 -1.72 -30.39
CA GLY A 641 17.52 -0.44 -30.04
C GLY A 641 16.23 -0.10 -30.79
N ALA A 642 15.68 1.08 -30.50
CA ALA A 642 14.45 1.58 -31.11
C ALA A 642 14.74 2.12 -32.53
N PRO A 643 13.79 2.07 -33.47
CA PRO A 643 13.96 2.72 -34.77
C PRO A 643 14.15 4.24 -34.60
N GLU A 644 14.71 4.92 -35.60
CA GLU A 644 14.76 6.38 -35.62
C GLU A 644 13.34 6.97 -35.54
N TYR A 645 13.16 8.08 -34.81
CA TYR A 645 11.85 8.69 -34.65
C TYR A 645 11.31 9.23 -35.99
N ALA A 646 10.08 8.85 -36.33
CA ALA A 646 9.46 9.16 -37.62
C ALA A 646 8.00 9.66 -37.45
N PRO A 647 7.76 10.98 -37.30
CA PRO A 647 6.42 11.52 -37.04
C PRO A 647 5.42 11.20 -38.16
N LYS A 648 5.86 11.20 -39.43
CA LYS A 648 5.01 10.80 -40.57
C LYS A 648 4.49 9.36 -40.45
N ARG A 649 5.26 8.47 -39.81
CA ARG A 649 4.82 7.08 -39.58
C ARG A 649 3.67 7.03 -38.57
N VAL A 650 3.72 7.86 -37.53
CA VAL A 650 2.63 8.01 -36.55
C VAL A 650 1.36 8.47 -37.25
N GLU A 651 1.44 9.52 -38.06
CA GLU A 651 0.28 10.05 -38.80
C GLU A 651 -0.38 9.00 -39.71
N VAL A 652 0.43 8.19 -40.41
CA VAL A 652 -0.07 7.12 -41.30
C VAL A 652 -0.82 6.05 -40.51
N ILE A 653 -0.24 5.56 -39.41
CA ILE A 653 -0.88 4.53 -38.57
C ILE A 653 -2.17 5.08 -37.94
N VAL A 654 -2.12 6.30 -37.38
CA VAL A 654 -3.27 6.96 -36.77
C VAL A 654 -4.41 7.12 -37.78
N ARG A 655 -4.11 7.57 -39.00
CA ARG A 655 -5.10 7.72 -40.07
C ARG A 655 -5.74 6.38 -40.43
N ALA A 656 -4.93 5.35 -40.61
CA ALA A 656 -5.41 4.01 -40.97
C ALA A 656 -6.33 3.42 -39.88
N VAL A 657 -5.93 3.52 -38.61
CA VAL A 657 -6.75 3.04 -37.49
C VAL A 657 -8.05 3.84 -37.37
N ARG A 658 -8.03 5.17 -37.54
CA ARG A 658 -9.24 6.01 -37.56
C ARG A 658 -10.17 5.70 -38.74
N ALA A 659 -9.61 5.27 -39.87
CA ALA A 659 -10.37 4.82 -41.04
C ALA A 659 -10.94 3.40 -40.89
N GLY A 660 -10.67 2.71 -39.76
CA GLY A 660 -11.15 1.35 -39.52
C GLY A 660 -10.34 0.26 -40.22
N GLU A 661 -9.12 0.57 -40.67
CA GLU A 661 -8.25 -0.39 -41.38
C GLU A 661 -7.47 -1.34 -40.43
N GLY A 662 -7.68 -1.24 -39.11
CA GLY A 662 -7.12 -2.16 -38.12
C GLY A 662 -8.19 -3.02 -37.48
N ASN A 663 -7.85 -4.28 -37.19
CA ASN A 663 -8.73 -5.26 -36.56
C ASN A 663 -8.35 -5.45 -35.07
N PRO A 664 -9.21 -5.00 -34.12
CA PRO A 664 -8.96 -5.16 -32.68
C PRO A 664 -8.85 -6.61 -32.19
N GLU A 665 -9.57 -7.56 -32.79
CA GLU A 665 -9.53 -8.97 -32.39
C GLU A 665 -8.17 -9.58 -32.72
N LYS A 666 -7.68 -9.39 -33.95
CA LYS A 666 -6.32 -9.78 -34.36
C LYS A 666 -5.26 -9.04 -33.53
N GLY A 667 -5.49 -7.77 -33.22
CA GLY A 667 -4.59 -6.98 -32.38
C GLY A 667 -4.46 -7.55 -30.97
N ALA A 668 -5.54 -8.11 -30.42
CA ALA A 668 -5.51 -8.81 -29.15
C ALA A 668 -4.66 -10.08 -29.23
N GLU A 669 -4.69 -10.83 -30.34
CA GLU A 669 -3.80 -11.97 -30.56
C GLU A 669 -2.32 -11.53 -30.61
N VAL A 670 -2.02 -10.45 -31.33
CA VAL A 670 -0.67 -9.87 -31.39
C VAL A 670 -0.18 -9.49 -29.99
N PHE A 671 -1.01 -8.82 -29.19
CA PHE A 671 -0.68 -8.44 -27.81
C PHE A 671 -0.34 -9.66 -26.92
N ARG A 672 -0.97 -10.82 -27.18
CA ARG A 672 -0.74 -12.07 -26.43
C ARG A 672 0.48 -12.86 -26.90
N LEU A 673 1.15 -12.46 -27.98
CA LEU A 673 2.34 -13.17 -28.47
C LEU A 673 3.45 -13.20 -27.42
N ALA A 674 3.87 -14.41 -27.04
CA ALA A 674 4.89 -14.62 -26.01
C ALA A 674 6.23 -13.92 -26.33
N GLN A 675 6.56 -13.75 -27.62
CA GLN A 675 7.77 -13.07 -28.08
C GLN A 675 7.76 -11.55 -27.84
N LEU A 676 6.58 -10.93 -27.71
CA LEU A 676 6.45 -9.50 -27.40
C LEU A 676 6.39 -9.24 -25.89
N ALA A 677 6.03 -10.25 -25.10
CA ALA A 677 5.91 -10.19 -23.65
C ALA A 677 5.01 -9.05 -23.11
N CYS A 678 4.11 -8.48 -23.93
CA CYS A 678 3.24 -7.38 -23.49
C CYS A 678 2.39 -7.78 -22.28
N MET A 679 1.80 -8.99 -22.28
CA MET A 679 1.05 -9.54 -21.15
C MET A 679 1.90 -9.79 -19.89
N ALA A 680 3.21 -9.97 -20.01
CA ALA A 680 4.06 -10.17 -18.83
C ALA A 680 4.16 -8.88 -17.99
N CYS A 681 4.08 -7.72 -18.65
CA CYS A 681 4.19 -6.43 -18.00
C CYS A 681 2.85 -5.71 -17.81
N HIS A 682 1.93 -5.83 -18.76
CA HIS A 682 0.71 -5.02 -18.80
C HIS A 682 -0.55 -5.83 -18.54
N ARG A 683 -1.42 -5.27 -17.71
CA ARG A 683 -2.73 -5.83 -17.38
C ARG A 683 -3.84 -5.21 -18.22
N ILE A 684 -4.74 -6.06 -18.72
CA ILE A 684 -6.01 -5.73 -19.37
C ILE A 684 -7.11 -6.58 -18.72
N GLY A 685 -8.16 -5.95 -18.20
CA GLY A 685 -9.12 -6.61 -17.32
C GLY A 685 -8.40 -7.22 -16.11
N ASP A 686 -8.60 -8.53 -15.91
CA ASP A 686 -7.92 -9.33 -14.90
C ASP A 686 -6.72 -10.14 -15.45
N GLU A 687 -6.41 -10.01 -16.74
CA GLU A 687 -5.33 -10.75 -17.41
C GLU A 687 -4.05 -9.91 -17.56
N GLY A 688 -2.89 -10.52 -17.29
CA GLY A 688 -1.57 -9.93 -17.52
C GLY A 688 -0.86 -9.41 -16.25
N GLY A 689 0.25 -8.72 -16.45
CA GLY A 689 1.17 -8.29 -15.39
C GLY A 689 0.91 -6.87 -14.85
N VAL A 690 1.50 -6.58 -13.68
CA VAL A 690 1.40 -5.26 -13.01
C VAL A 690 2.73 -4.52 -12.95
N ILE A 691 3.70 -4.96 -13.77
CA ILE A 691 5.03 -4.33 -13.85
C ILE A 691 4.89 -3.01 -14.61
N GLY A 692 4.34 -3.07 -15.82
CA GLY A 692 3.99 -1.89 -16.61
C GLY A 692 2.66 -1.27 -16.14
N PRO A 693 2.32 -0.08 -16.65
CA PRO A 693 1.03 0.52 -16.36
C PRO A 693 -0.11 -0.38 -16.83
N SER A 694 -1.16 -0.45 -16.01
CA SER A 694 -2.45 -1.02 -16.45
C SER A 694 -2.89 -0.34 -17.75
N LEU A 695 -3.28 -1.16 -18.72
CA LEU A 695 -3.81 -0.70 -20.00
C LEU A 695 -5.35 -0.64 -19.98
N ASN A 696 -5.99 -0.93 -18.84
CA ASN A 696 -7.42 -0.67 -18.65
C ASN A 696 -7.72 0.79 -18.93
N GLY A 697 -8.61 1.04 -19.88
CA GLY A 697 -8.99 2.39 -20.28
C GLY A 697 -7.89 3.17 -20.99
N VAL A 698 -6.81 2.55 -21.50
CA VAL A 698 -5.74 3.29 -22.21
C VAL A 698 -6.27 4.04 -23.44
N GLY A 699 -7.20 3.44 -24.20
CA GLY A 699 -7.88 4.08 -25.33
C GLY A 699 -8.87 5.18 -24.92
N ALA A 700 -9.28 5.23 -23.65
CA ALA A 700 -10.05 6.33 -23.09
C ALA A 700 -9.17 7.44 -22.47
N GLY A 701 -7.99 7.06 -21.96
CA GLY A 701 -7.08 7.93 -21.24
C GLY A 701 -6.09 8.67 -22.12
N LEU A 702 -5.68 8.10 -23.26
CA LEU A 702 -4.62 8.63 -24.13
C LEU A 702 -5.09 8.89 -25.57
N PRO A 703 -4.60 9.96 -26.23
CA PRO A 703 -4.69 10.13 -27.67
C PRO A 703 -4.04 8.98 -28.46
N LEU A 704 -4.56 8.72 -29.65
CA LEU A 704 -4.15 7.56 -30.47
C LEU A 704 -2.70 7.63 -30.96
N ASP A 705 -2.25 8.82 -31.33
CA ASP A 705 -0.86 9.12 -31.68
C ASP A 705 0.10 8.81 -30.53
N GLN A 706 -0.31 9.13 -29.30
CA GLN A 706 0.48 8.82 -28.10
C GLN A 706 0.58 7.31 -27.84
N ILE A 707 -0.49 6.55 -28.12
CA ILE A 707 -0.46 5.08 -28.06
C ILE A 707 0.59 4.53 -29.04
N VAL A 708 0.59 5.03 -30.29
CA VAL A 708 1.56 4.62 -31.32
C VAL A 708 3.00 4.95 -30.89
N GLU A 709 3.24 6.19 -30.44
CA GLU A 709 4.57 6.60 -29.99
C GLU A 709 5.08 5.76 -28.81
N SER A 710 4.22 5.47 -27.83
CA SER A 710 4.58 4.68 -26.64
C SER A 710 5.02 3.25 -26.98
N ILE A 711 4.50 2.68 -28.08
CA ILE A 711 4.84 1.30 -28.49
C ILE A 711 6.13 1.27 -29.32
N LEU A 712 6.31 2.23 -30.23
CA LEU A 712 7.45 2.26 -31.15
C LEU A 712 8.70 2.87 -30.51
N TRP A 713 8.51 3.86 -29.63
CA TRP A 713 9.57 4.63 -29.01
C TRP A 713 9.30 4.83 -27.51
N PRO A 714 9.36 3.75 -26.71
CA PRO A 714 8.94 3.77 -25.30
C PRO A 714 9.74 4.74 -24.41
N GLU A 715 10.93 5.19 -24.86
CA GLU A 715 11.76 6.16 -24.14
C GLU A 715 11.37 7.63 -24.39
N ARG A 716 10.59 7.92 -25.43
CA ARG A 716 10.22 9.31 -25.76
C ARG A 716 9.32 9.94 -24.71
N GLN A 717 8.42 9.14 -24.15
CA GLN A 717 7.47 9.60 -23.15
C GLN A 717 7.21 8.49 -22.14
N ILE A 718 7.87 8.61 -20.99
CA ILE A 718 7.73 7.68 -19.88
C ILE A 718 6.63 8.21 -18.97
N LYS A 719 5.63 7.37 -18.68
CA LYS A 719 4.58 7.70 -17.72
C LYS A 719 5.20 7.95 -16.34
N GLU A 720 4.78 9.01 -15.66
CA GLU A 720 5.18 9.29 -14.29
C GLU A 720 4.98 8.06 -13.39
N GLY A 721 5.98 7.75 -12.55
CA GLY A 721 6.03 6.55 -11.73
C GLY A 721 6.58 5.30 -12.43
N PHE A 722 6.82 5.33 -13.75
CA PHE A 722 7.39 4.21 -14.51
C PHE A 722 8.82 4.49 -15.02
N GLN A 723 9.52 5.45 -14.41
CA GLN A 723 10.96 5.59 -14.61
C GLN A 723 11.67 4.47 -13.83
N ALA A 724 12.36 3.63 -14.57
CA ALA A 724 12.94 2.41 -14.02
C ALA A 724 14.22 2.67 -13.24
N VAL A 725 14.49 1.81 -12.26
CA VAL A 725 15.73 1.81 -11.48
C VAL A 725 16.25 0.38 -11.36
N ALA A 726 17.57 0.25 -11.37
CA ALA A 726 18.26 -0.96 -10.93
C ALA A 726 18.98 -0.69 -9.61
N PHE A 727 18.73 -1.53 -8.62
CA PHE A 727 19.47 -1.57 -7.36
C PHE A 727 20.36 -2.82 -7.32
N THR A 728 21.58 -2.67 -6.86
CA THR A 728 22.39 -3.79 -6.40
C THR A 728 22.38 -3.77 -4.88
N THR A 729 21.97 -4.86 -4.24
CA THR A 729 22.01 -4.96 -2.78
C THR A 729 23.39 -5.38 -2.31
N THR A 730 23.73 -5.03 -1.08
CA THR A 730 24.94 -5.49 -0.39
C THR A 730 24.96 -7.00 -0.15
N SER A 731 23.80 -7.68 -0.19
CA SER A 731 23.70 -9.14 -0.13
C SER A 731 24.01 -9.82 -1.47
N GLY A 732 24.24 -9.06 -2.55
CA GLY A 732 24.53 -9.60 -3.87
C GLY A 732 23.26 -9.96 -4.66
N SER A 733 22.13 -9.32 -4.40
CA SER A 733 20.95 -9.41 -5.26
C SER A 733 20.90 -8.21 -6.20
N ALA A 734 20.59 -8.43 -7.47
CA ALA A 734 20.23 -7.34 -8.36
C ALA A 734 18.71 -7.21 -8.37
N ILE A 735 18.19 -5.99 -8.30
CA ILE A 735 16.77 -5.67 -8.25
C ILE A 735 16.50 -4.68 -9.36
N THR A 736 15.45 -4.90 -10.14
CA THR A 736 14.99 -3.95 -11.16
C THR A 736 13.52 -3.63 -10.88
N GLY A 737 13.13 -2.36 -10.99
CA GLY A 737 11.81 -1.92 -10.59
C GLY A 737 11.58 -0.43 -10.75
N TYR A 738 10.60 0.08 -10.01
CA TYR A 738 10.23 1.50 -9.98
C TYR A 738 10.24 2.01 -8.54
N VAL A 739 10.75 3.21 -8.30
CA VAL A 739 10.63 3.84 -6.99
C VAL A 739 9.23 4.41 -6.83
N GLU A 740 8.50 3.91 -5.84
CA GLU A 740 7.15 4.39 -5.54
C GLU A 740 7.18 5.52 -4.51
N ARG A 741 8.09 5.43 -3.54
CA ARG A 741 8.44 6.54 -2.64
C ARG A 741 9.82 6.36 -2.06
N GLU A 742 10.42 7.46 -1.65
CA GLU A 742 11.73 7.47 -0.99
C GLU A 742 11.63 8.35 0.26
N GLY A 743 11.92 7.76 1.43
CA GLY A 743 12.12 8.50 2.68
C GLY A 743 13.61 8.68 2.97
N ASP A 744 13.94 9.10 4.19
CA ASP A 744 15.35 9.33 4.58
C ASP A 744 16.17 8.04 4.56
N ASP A 745 15.65 6.96 5.16
CA ASP A 745 16.37 5.68 5.33
C ASP A 745 15.90 4.54 4.43
N ILE A 746 14.69 4.63 3.85
CA ILE A 746 14.06 3.53 3.10
C ILE A 746 13.59 4.01 1.72
N VAL A 747 13.90 3.22 0.70
CA VAL A 747 13.30 3.31 -0.64
C VAL A 747 12.22 2.25 -0.75
N TRP A 748 10.99 2.65 -1.03
CA TRP A 748 9.92 1.73 -1.36
C TRP A 748 9.85 1.57 -2.87
N TYR A 749 10.03 0.35 -3.35
CA TYR A 749 10.12 0.08 -4.77
C TYR A 749 9.16 -1.04 -5.18
N ARG A 750 8.60 -0.94 -6.37
CA ARG A 750 7.86 -2.03 -7.02
C ARG A 750 8.85 -2.94 -7.71
N ASN A 751 8.93 -4.20 -7.27
CA ASN A 751 9.81 -5.17 -7.88
C ASN A 751 9.23 -5.64 -9.23
N THR A 752 10.09 -5.99 -10.19
CA THR A 752 9.69 -6.62 -11.46
C THR A 752 9.33 -8.08 -11.31
N THR A 753 9.87 -8.78 -10.30
CA THR A 753 9.62 -10.21 -10.09
C THR A 753 8.43 -10.50 -9.19
N THR A 754 7.90 -9.49 -8.50
CA THR A 754 6.75 -9.64 -7.61
C THR A 754 5.76 -8.50 -7.83
N PRO A 755 4.45 -8.72 -7.66
CA PRO A 755 3.46 -7.65 -7.80
C PRO A 755 3.50 -6.61 -6.66
N TRP A 756 4.37 -6.82 -5.66
CA TRP A 756 4.37 -6.09 -4.39
C TRP A 756 5.33 -4.88 -4.40
N ILE A 757 4.98 -3.89 -3.59
CA ILE A 757 5.88 -2.80 -3.23
C ILE A 757 6.66 -3.26 -1.99
N LEU A 758 7.98 -3.26 -2.09
CA LEU A 758 8.86 -3.74 -1.03
C LEU A 758 9.70 -2.58 -0.48
N PRO A 759 9.96 -2.54 0.84
CA PRO A 759 10.94 -1.63 1.41
C PRO A 759 12.36 -2.13 1.10
N LEU A 760 13.27 -1.20 0.81
CA LEU A 760 14.71 -1.42 0.71
C LEU A 760 15.42 -0.35 1.52
N ALA A 761 16.08 -0.76 2.60
CA ALA A 761 16.86 0.18 3.39
C ALA A 761 18.04 0.71 2.56
N LYS A 762 18.27 2.02 2.57
CA LYS A 762 19.33 2.65 1.77
C LYS A 762 20.72 2.11 2.12
N LYS A 763 20.95 1.74 3.38
CA LYS A 763 22.19 1.08 3.85
C LYS A 763 22.48 -0.28 3.19
N ASP A 764 21.45 -0.91 2.64
CA ASP A 764 21.56 -2.20 1.94
C ASP A 764 21.66 -2.03 0.42
N ILE A 765 21.63 -0.80 -0.09
CA ILE A 765 21.87 -0.48 -1.49
C ILE A 765 23.38 -0.28 -1.71
N ALA A 766 24.01 -1.20 -2.42
CA ALA A 766 25.40 -1.07 -2.86
C ALA A 766 25.53 -0.10 -4.05
N SER A 767 24.57 -0.12 -4.99
CA SER A 767 24.50 0.84 -6.09
C SER A 767 23.07 1.03 -6.58
N ARG A 768 22.80 2.20 -7.17
CA ARG A 768 21.55 2.56 -7.85
C ARG A 768 21.87 3.12 -9.23
N GLU A 769 21.20 2.63 -10.26
CA GLU A 769 21.29 3.12 -11.62
C GLU A 769 19.88 3.46 -12.15
N ASN A 770 19.74 4.60 -12.81
CA ASN A 770 18.48 4.98 -13.46
C ASN A 770 18.43 4.36 -14.85
N ILE A 771 17.35 3.65 -15.14
CA ILE A 771 17.07 3.06 -16.45
C ILE A 771 15.94 3.87 -17.08
N PRO A 772 15.99 4.22 -18.38
CA PRO A 772 14.92 4.99 -19.03
C PRO A 772 13.54 4.33 -18.88
N THR A 773 13.40 3.09 -19.36
CA THR A 773 12.14 2.33 -19.31
C THR A 773 12.44 0.83 -19.25
N LEU A 774 11.55 0.05 -18.65
CA LEU A 774 11.61 -1.42 -18.70
C LEU A 774 11.02 -1.99 -19.99
N MET A 775 10.27 -1.19 -20.75
CA MET A 775 9.72 -1.63 -22.03
C MET A 775 10.86 -1.74 -23.06
N PRO A 776 11.22 -2.96 -23.53
CA PRO A 776 12.39 -3.11 -24.37
C PRO A 776 12.26 -2.35 -25.70
N PRO A 777 13.31 -1.66 -26.14
CA PRO A 777 13.27 -0.95 -27.40
C PRO A 777 13.18 -1.92 -28.59
N GLY A 778 12.43 -1.53 -29.62
CA GLY A 778 12.26 -2.28 -30.85
C GLY A 778 11.38 -3.53 -30.75
N LEU A 779 10.61 -3.72 -29.66
CA LEU A 779 9.74 -4.89 -29.44
C LEU A 779 8.88 -5.25 -30.67
N THR A 780 8.41 -4.25 -31.40
CA THR A 780 7.54 -4.39 -32.56
C THR A 780 8.27 -4.62 -33.88
N GLN A 781 9.61 -4.70 -33.91
CA GLN A 781 10.37 -4.86 -35.16
C GLN A 781 10.07 -6.17 -35.90
N SER A 782 9.59 -7.20 -35.18
CA SER A 782 9.17 -8.47 -35.79
C SER A 782 7.73 -8.45 -36.33
N LEU A 783 6.99 -7.35 -36.13
CA LEU A 783 5.62 -7.24 -36.61
C LEU A 783 5.57 -6.72 -38.04
N THR A 784 4.63 -7.27 -38.81
CA THR A 784 4.21 -6.67 -40.08
C THR A 784 3.45 -5.36 -39.83
N GLU A 785 3.35 -4.50 -40.85
CA GLU A 785 2.57 -3.26 -40.75
C GLU A 785 1.07 -3.52 -40.46
N GLU A 786 0.51 -4.63 -40.95
CA GLU A 786 -0.86 -5.06 -40.61
C GLU A 786 -0.97 -5.41 -39.13
N GLN A 787 -0.07 -6.25 -38.60
CA GLN A 787 -0.08 -6.62 -37.18
C GLN A 787 0.13 -5.42 -36.25
N LEU A 788 1.01 -4.48 -36.62
CA LEU A 788 1.22 -3.26 -35.85
C LEU A 788 -0.05 -2.40 -35.83
N ARG A 789 -0.72 -2.24 -36.97
CA ARG A 789 -1.99 -1.50 -37.07
C ARG A 789 -3.10 -2.16 -36.27
N ASP A 790 -3.21 -3.49 -36.34
CA ASP A 790 -4.17 -4.28 -35.56
C ASP A 790 -3.92 -4.13 -34.05
N LEU A 791 -2.66 -4.22 -33.60
CA LEU A 791 -2.27 -4.00 -32.20
C LEU A 791 -2.68 -2.61 -31.71
N VAL A 792 -2.43 -1.56 -32.51
CA VAL A 792 -2.83 -0.19 -32.16
C VAL A 792 -4.35 -0.06 -32.11
N ALA A 793 -5.08 -0.66 -33.05
CA ALA A 793 -6.54 -0.67 -33.06
C ALA A 793 -7.11 -1.36 -31.81
N TYR A 794 -6.51 -2.47 -31.38
CA TYR A 794 -6.85 -3.15 -30.13
C TYR A 794 -6.66 -2.23 -28.92
N LEU A 795 -5.48 -1.65 -28.74
CA LEU A 795 -5.20 -0.76 -27.60
C LEU A 795 -6.11 0.48 -27.58
N ALA A 796 -6.44 1.03 -28.75
CA ALA A 796 -7.39 2.13 -28.89
C ALA A 796 -8.82 1.73 -28.51
N SER A 797 -9.18 0.46 -28.62
CA SER A 797 -10.49 -0.07 -28.23
C SER A 797 -10.64 -0.28 -26.71
N LEU A 798 -9.53 -0.32 -25.96
CA LEU A 798 -9.53 -0.53 -24.50
C LEU A 798 -9.97 0.73 -23.76
N LYS A 799 -11.27 0.88 -23.51
CA LYS A 799 -11.84 2.11 -22.96
C LYS A 799 -12.32 2.05 -21.50
N GLY A 800 -12.03 0.94 -20.80
CA GLY A 800 -12.36 0.76 -19.38
C GLY A 800 -13.17 -0.51 -19.22
#